data_AF-A0A0S6XFQ4-F1
#
_entry.id   AF-A0A0S6XFQ4-F1
#
_cell.length_a   1.000
_cell.length_b   1.000
_cell.length_c   1.000
_cell.angle_alpha   90.00
_cell.angle_beta   90.00
_cell.angle_gamma   90.00
#
_symmetry.space_group_name_H-M   'P 1'
#
loop_
_entity.id
_entity.type
_entity.pdbx_description
1 polymer ?
#
loop_
_entity_poly.entity_id
_entity_poly.type
_entity_poly.pdbx_seq_one_letter_code
_entity_poly.pdbx_strand_id
1 'polypeptide(L)'
;MRSKSIRSLQFASGRKIPSGNRWFVTSRLSKQSHSSEGTTFSSTNFNGSRTSRFLATWSVLALTAACALYTIEQRKARRLLTEGGENSNGWLSIPSILTRDRSDAPIISEDLKAEDTASRTQSPPSQTRNDKIGDAIIPGWVKVLPGFIWKLQAELSMSPGSLSDEIWSEAHDVEINPEIMWDAKVRVAEELCKEEKLFLHKRKLHVKRALAQYIGISEDEIHPDDIPTIAICGSGGGLRAMVAGTSSLLSTAEDGLFDCATYTAGVSGSCWLQTLFYSSIGRQDHSRIVEHLKHRLGVHIAFPPPALGLLSSAPTNKYLLSGAVEKFRGIPDADFGLVDVYGLLLAARLMIPKGELNIDDDDLKVSNQRRYIEDGAYPLPIYTAVRHEIPQAIASTTSSDELQETARREAWFQWFEWTPYEFFCEELGAGIPTWAVGRGFNRGQTTWRSNDLALPELRIPMLMGIWGSAFCATLSHYYKEIRPIVSGLTGFGGIDELIAEKDDDLIKLHPIDPATIPNFALDMRDKLPTKCPESIHDATHLQLMDAGMSNNLPIYPLLRPDRQVDVIVAFDASADVRKDNWLKVADGYVRQRGIKGWPVGSGWPQEETTSEDAAQELDQASARTADEAVAKVEKARDQSKKDGKGLGYCTVWVGSKEERQGESEPPSSKMVEEDWQLMEPTAGVAVVYFPLMANDAVPGVDPYTSDFLSTWNFVYTPEEVDKVVRLARENFSAGRERLRRTVKAVWQRKRQERLKREDDNRDSRWAQKERRYGDQGDQFS
;
A
#
# COMPACT_ATOMS: atom_id res chain seq x y z
N MET A 1 -18.85 -56.98 -36.12
CA MET A 1 -17.81 -56.51 -37.06
C MET A 1 -16.62 -55.94 -36.25
N ARG A 2 -15.46 -55.72 -36.92
CA ARG A 2 -14.15 -55.18 -36.43
C ARG A 2 -14.30 -54.02 -35.40
N SER A 3 -13.57 -53.89 -34.28
CA SER A 3 -12.11 -53.86 -33.96
C SER A 3 -11.38 -52.57 -34.41
N LYS A 4 -10.40 -51.94 -33.70
CA LYS A 4 -9.55 -52.20 -32.49
C LYS A 4 -9.51 -50.91 -31.60
N SER A 5 -8.98 -50.77 -30.36
CA SER A 5 -8.20 -51.58 -29.38
C SER A 5 -6.63 -51.55 -29.43
N ILE A 6 -5.98 -51.49 -28.23
CA ILE A 6 -4.54 -51.72 -27.86
C ILE A 6 -3.52 -50.59 -28.25
N ARG A 7 -2.52 -50.14 -27.44
CA ARG A 7 -2.04 -50.49 -26.05
C ARG A 7 -1.23 -49.34 -25.39
N SER A 8 -0.97 -49.47 -24.08
CA SER A 8 0.08 -48.76 -23.31
C SER A 8 1.42 -49.53 -23.26
N LEU A 9 2.52 -48.87 -22.83
CA LEU A 9 3.77 -49.53 -22.40
C LEU A 9 4.68 -48.58 -21.56
N GLN A 10 5.22 -49.10 -20.45
CA GLN A 10 6.37 -48.53 -19.71
C GLN A 10 7.63 -49.34 -20.05
N PHE A 11 8.84 -48.80 -19.82
CA PHE A 11 10.05 -49.60 -19.59
C PHE A 11 11.08 -48.85 -18.70
N ALA A 12 11.95 -49.59 -18.01
CA ALA A 12 12.94 -49.06 -17.06
C ALA A 12 14.23 -49.92 -17.00
N SER A 13 15.26 -49.42 -16.29
CA SER A 13 16.59 -50.02 -15.99
C SER A 13 17.55 -50.17 -17.19
N GLY A 14 18.77 -49.62 -17.27
CA GLY A 14 19.73 -49.08 -16.29
C GLY A 14 21.02 -49.94 -16.24
N ARG A 15 22.24 -49.35 -16.33
CA ARG A 15 23.48 -49.80 -15.63
C ARG A 15 24.76 -48.95 -15.88
N LYS A 16 25.35 -48.44 -14.78
CA LYS A 16 26.78 -48.30 -14.38
C LYS A 16 27.89 -47.74 -15.32
N ILE A 17 28.42 -46.56 -14.96
CA ILE A 17 29.76 -46.29 -14.33
C ILE A 17 31.00 -47.06 -14.90
N PRO A 18 32.04 -46.37 -15.43
CA PRO A 18 33.17 -45.77 -14.65
C PRO A 18 33.40 -44.26 -14.98
N SER A 19 33.83 -43.32 -14.11
CA SER A 19 34.91 -43.21 -13.09
C SER A 19 36.32 -42.88 -13.64
N GLY A 20 36.87 -41.68 -13.36
CA GLY A 20 38.31 -41.40 -13.55
C GLY A 20 38.78 -39.93 -13.61
N ASN A 21 39.56 -39.53 -12.60
CA ASN A 21 40.67 -38.54 -12.60
C ASN A 21 40.49 -37.03 -12.88
N ARG A 22 41.03 -36.26 -11.91
CA ARG A 22 41.51 -34.87 -12.00
C ARG A 22 42.64 -34.71 -13.03
N TRP A 23 42.91 -33.48 -13.49
CA TRP A 23 44.26 -32.89 -13.49
C TRP A 23 44.22 -31.37 -13.39
N PHE A 24 45.18 -30.79 -12.66
CA PHE A 24 45.51 -29.36 -12.68
C PHE A 24 46.55 -29.11 -13.78
N VAL A 25 46.42 -28.02 -14.54
CA VAL A 25 47.56 -27.35 -15.20
C VAL A 25 47.38 -25.84 -15.12
N THR A 26 48.42 -25.15 -14.66
CA THR A 26 48.52 -23.68 -14.65
C THR A 26 49.40 -23.19 -15.80
N SER A 27 49.03 -22.10 -16.46
CA SER A 27 50.01 -21.27 -17.18
C SER A 27 49.62 -19.79 -17.17
N ARG A 28 50.61 -18.93 -16.94
CA ARG A 28 50.56 -17.49 -17.26
C ARG A 28 51.08 -17.32 -18.69
N LEU A 29 50.67 -16.25 -19.40
CA LEU A 29 51.63 -15.25 -19.89
C LEU A 29 51.01 -13.98 -20.51
N SER A 30 51.74 -12.89 -20.35
CA SER A 30 51.79 -11.64 -21.15
C SER A 30 50.53 -11.08 -21.84
N LYS A 31 50.05 -9.98 -21.27
CA LYS A 31 49.91 -8.65 -21.91
C LYS A 31 49.90 -8.59 -23.45
N GLN A 32 48.83 -8.00 -24.00
CA GLN A 32 49.00 -6.83 -24.86
C GLN A 32 47.85 -5.84 -24.62
N SER A 33 48.15 -4.55 -24.73
CA SER A 33 47.27 -3.45 -24.32
C SER A 33 46.88 -2.58 -25.51
N HIS A 34 45.58 -2.33 -25.70
CA HIS A 34 45.07 -1.22 -26.49
C HIS A 34 44.03 -0.46 -25.65
N SER A 35 44.18 0.87 -25.64
CA SER A 35 43.37 1.80 -24.86
C SER A 35 42.23 2.36 -25.70
N SER A 36 41.03 2.40 -25.14
CA SER A 36 39.97 3.33 -25.54
C SER A 36 39.42 3.98 -24.28
N GLU A 37 39.22 5.29 -24.32
CA GLU A 37 38.94 6.10 -23.12
C GLU A 37 37.44 6.10 -22.80
N GLY A 38 37.03 5.24 -21.87
CA GLY A 38 35.69 5.29 -21.28
C GLY A 38 35.64 6.33 -20.15
N THR A 39 34.95 7.45 -20.35
CA THR A 39 34.90 8.55 -19.37
C THR A 39 34.08 8.17 -18.13
N THR A 40 34.72 7.59 -17.11
CA THR A 40 34.10 7.27 -15.83
C THR A 40 33.79 8.52 -15.01
N PHE A 41 32.53 8.95 -14.99
CA PHE A 41 32.05 9.88 -13.96
C PHE A 41 32.13 9.19 -12.58
N SER A 42 32.91 9.75 -11.66
CA SER A 42 32.95 9.27 -10.28
C SER A 42 31.69 9.71 -9.53
N SER A 43 30.98 8.75 -8.94
CA SER A 43 29.87 9.01 -8.03
C SER A 43 30.41 9.58 -6.71
N THR A 44 30.37 10.89 -6.54
CA THR A 44 30.72 11.53 -5.26
C THR A 44 29.62 11.26 -4.23
N ASN A 45 30.02 10.80 -3.04
CA ASN A 45 29.10 10.51 -1.93
C ASN A 45 28.40 11.81 -1.46
N PHE A 46 27.15 12.01 -1.86
CA PHE A 46 26.31 13.06 -1.32
C PHE A 46 25.71 12.62 0.01
N ASN A 47 26.31 13.08 1.12
CA ASN A 47 25.82 12.79 2.46
C ASN A 47 24.40 13.35 2.65
N GLY A 48 23.46 12.50 3.04
CA GLY A 48 22.03 12.80 3.01
C GLY A 48 21.55 13.62 4.21
N SER A 49 21.07 14.85 3.98
CA SER A 49 20.06 15.49 4.83
C SER A 49 19.40 16.67 4.11
N ARG A 50 20.15 17.76 3.87
CA ARG A 50 19.61 19.00 3.28
C ARG A 50 19.43 18.95 1.76
N THR A 51 20.38 18.38 1.03
CA THR A 51 20.27 18.25 -0.44
C THR A 51 19.11 17.34 -0.82
N SER A 52 19.02 16.13 -0.27
CA SER A 52 17.94 15.17 -0.60
C SER A 52 16.53 15.76 -0.43
N ARG A 53 16.30 16.51 0.66
CA ARG A 53 15.04 17.24 0.90
C ARG A 53 14.76 18.27 -0.19
N PHE A 54 15.73 19.12 -0.50
CA PHE A 54 15.63 20.11 -1.59
C PHE A 54 15.37 19.46 -2.96
N LEU A 55 15.98 18.30 -3.23
CA LEU A 55 15.80 17.54 -4.47
C LEU A 55 14.39 16.95 -4.60
N ALA A 56 13.82 16.43 -3.51
CA ALA A 56 12.54 15.73 -3.51
C ALA A 56 11.38 16.62 -3.98
N THR A 57 11.31 17.85 -3.47
CA THR A 57 10.15 18.73 -3.70
C THR A 57 9.99 19.17 -5.15
N TRP A 58 11.08 19.32 -5.92
CA TRP A 58 10.99 19.73 -7.33
C TRP A 58 10.28 18.69 -8.21
N SER A 59 10.35 17.40 -7.87
CA SER A 59 9.58 16.34 -8.57
C SER A 59 8.08 16.46 -8.29
N VAL A 60 7.75 16.69 -7.02
CA VAL A 60 6.37 16.86 -6.55
C VAL A 60 5.77 18.08 -7.23
N LEU A 61 6.45 19.22 -7.15
CA LEU A 61 6.08 20.46 -7.84
C LEU A 61 5.91 20.28 -9.34
N ALA A 62 6.86 19.63 -10.03
CA ALA A 62 6.78 19.40 -11.47
C ALA A 62 5.53 18.59 -11.87
N LEU A 63 5.22 17.54 -11.11
CA LEU A 63 4.08 16.67 -11.39
C LEU A 63 2.75 17.33 -10.99
N THR A 64 2.68 17.97 -9.82
CA THR A 64 1.55 18.81 -9.41
C THR A 64 1.30 19.92 -10.43
N ALA A 65 2.33 20.61 -10.94
CA ALA A 65 2.19 21.68 -11.94
C ALA A 65 1.56 21.18 -13.24
N ALA A 66 2.08 20.09 -13.80
CA ALA A 66 1.58 19.53 -15.05
C ALA A 66 0.12 19.08 -14.92
N CYS A 67 -0.19 18.36 -13.82
CA CYS A 67 -1.53 17.87 -13.52
C CYS A 67 -2.52 19.00 -13.16
N ALA A 68 -2.08 20.06 -12.47
CA ALA A 68 -2.88 21.24 -12.14
C ALA A 68 -3.24 22.05 -13.40
N LEU A 69 -2.26 22.32 -14.27
CA LEU A 69 -2.49 23.02 -15.53
C LEU A 69 -3.43 22.21 -16.43
N TYR A 70 -3.25 20.89 -16.50
CA TYR A 70 -4.19 19.98 -17.16
C TYR A 70 -5.60 20.04 -16.56
N THR A 71 -5.73 20.08 -15.23
CA THR A 71 -7.04 20.25 -14.54
C THR A 71 -7.69 21.59 -14.89
N ILE A 72 -6.90 22.66 -15.03
CA ILE A 72 -7.39 23.98 -15.45
C ILE A 72 -7.84 23.95 -16.91
N GLU A 73 -7.14 23.26 -17.81
CA GLU A 73 -7.59 23.03 -19.19
C GLU A 73 -8.87 22.18 -19.25
N GLN A 74 -8.97 21.11 -18.45
CA GLN A 74 -10.20 20.32 -18.30
C GLN A 74 -11.39 21.19 -17.86
N ARG A 75 -11.23 21.98 -16.78
CA ARG A 75 -12.29 22.86 -16.26
C ARG A 75 -12.67 23.94 -17.30
N LYS A 76 -11.72 24.47 -18.08
CA LYS A 76 -12.00 25.40 -19.21
C LYS A 76 -12.75 24.72 -20.37
N ALA A 77 -12.29 23.55 -20.82
CA ALA A 77 -12.92 22.80 -21.90
C ALA A 77 -14.35 22.38 -21.53
N ARG A 78 -14.56 21.90 -20.29
CA ARG A 78 -15.90 21.57 -19.76
C ARG A 78 -16.80 22.82 -19.72
N ARG A 79 -16.32 23.97 -19.24
CA ARG A 79 -17.09 25.24 -19.26
C ARG A 79 -17.47 25.64 -20.68
N LEU A 80 -16.55 25.61 -21.64
CA LEU A 80 -16.83 25.93 -23.04
C LEU A 80 -17.86 24.97 -23.68
N LEU A 81 -17.89 23.69 -23.26
CA LEU A 81 -18.89 22.73 -23.70
C LEU A 81 -20.28 22.96 -23.06
N THR A 82 -20.34 23.41 -21.79
CA THR A 82 -21.62 23.76 -21.14
C THR A 82 -22.16 25.11 -21.58
N GLU A 83 -21.31 26.12 -21.72
CA GLU A 83 -21.67 27.48 -22.17
C GLU A 83 -21.98 27.51 -23.67
N GLY A 84 -21.34 26.65 -24.47
CA GLY A 84 -21.64 26.43 -25.88
C GLY A 84 -23.01 25.79 -26.16
N GLY A 85 -23.72 25.31 -25.12
CA GLY A 85 -25.08 24.79 -25.26
C GLY A 85 -26.15 25.86 -25.55
N GLU A 86 -25.90 27.12 -25.17
CA GLU A 86 -26.89 28.20 -25.25
C GLU A 86 -26.43 29.42 -26.10
N ASN A 87 -25.91 29.20 -27.32
CA ASN A 87 -25.90 30.26 -28.35
C ASN A 87 -25.77 29.73 -29.79
N SER A 88 -26.88 29.26 -30.35
CA SER A 88 -26.98 28.89 -31.77
C SER A 88 -27.19 30.13 -32.68
N ASN A 89 -26.13 30.91 -32.93
CA ASN A 89 -25.95 31.73 -34.16
C ASN A 89 -24.63 32.54 -34.10
N GLY A 90 -23.58 32.13 -34.84
CA GLY A 90 -22.32 32.88 -34.84
C GLY A 90 -21.10 32.28 -35.56
N TRP A 91 -21.28 31.53 -36.65
CA TRP A 91 -20.13 30.99 -37.41
C TRP A 91 -19.35 32.10 -38.11
N LEU A 92 -18.10 32.34 -37.67
CA LEU A 92 -17.11 33.18 -38.37
C LEU A 92 -15.96 32.34 -38.92
N SER A 93 -15.54 32.68 -40.13
CA SER A 93 -14.78 31.78 -41.01
C SER A 93 -13.28 31.67 -40.68
N ILE A 94 -12.76 30.44 -40.68
CA ILE A 94 -11.32 30.16 -40.74
C ILE A 94 -10.91 30.04 -42.23
N PRO A 95 -9.91 30.79 -42.73
CA PRO A 95 -9.45 30.67 -44.11
C PRO A 95 -8.70 29.35 -44.37
N SER A 96 -9.11 28.59 -45.38
CA SER A 96 -8.45 27.37 -45.82
C SER A 96 -7.25 27.65 -46.72
N ILE A 97 -6.02 27.36 -46.27
CA ILE A 97 -4.81 27.33 -47.12
C ILE A 97 -4.03 26.04 -46.83
N LEU A 98 -4.30 24.97 -47.60
CA LEU A 98 -3.40 23.81 -47.67
C LEU A 98 -3.63 22.91 -48.90
N THR A 99 -3.54 23.47 -50.12
CA THR A 99 -3.44 22.67 -51.35
C THR A 99 -2.54 23.31 -52.42
N ARG A 100 -1.27 22.89 -52.49
CA ARG A 100 -0.64 22.56 -53.79
C ARG A 100 0.62 21.70 -53.62
N ASP A 101 1.07 21.19 -54.77
CA ASP A 101 2.00 20.07 -54.92
C ASP A 101 3.47 20.53 -55.10
N ARG A 102 4.35 19.57 -55.38
CA ARG A 102 5.82 19.59 -55.53
C ARG A 102 6.41 20.58 -56.56
N SER A 103 7.76 20.60 -56.58
CA SER A 103 8.70 21.25 -57.53
C SER A 103 8.63 22.78 -57.56
N ASP A 104 9.70 23.53 -57.27
CA ASP A 104 11.06 23.38 -57.81
C ASP A 104 12.18 23.79 -56.83
N ALA A 105 13.44 23.53 -57.20
CA ALA A 105 14.64 24.04 -56.53
C ALA A 105 15.69 24.51 -57.54
N PRO A 106 16.35 25.66 -57.32
CA PRO A 106 17.63 25.99 -57.95
C PRO A 106 18.77 26.12 -56.93
N ILE A 107 19.92 25.53 -57.28
CA ILE A 107 21.24 25.77 -56.66
C ILE A 107 21.96 26.82 -57.50
N ILE A 108 22.73 27.73 -56.88
CA ILE A 108 23.92 28.38 -57.47
C ILE A 108 24.78 28.99 -56.33
N SER A 109 26.07 29.19 -56.60
CA SER A 109 27.15 29.32 -55.61
C SER A 109 27.79 30.72 -55.51
N GLU A 110 28.61 30.88 -54.46
CA GLU A 110 29.87 31.66 -54.36
C GLU A 110 30.09 32.89 -55.27
N ASP A 111 30.44 34.05 -54.68
CA ASP A 111 31.87 34.38 -54.55
C ASP A 111 32.23 35.54 -53.58
N LEU A 112 33.52 35.58 -53.22
CA LEU A 112 34.38 36.60 -52.59
C LEU A 112 33.96 38.09 -52.75
N LYS A 113 34.28 39.04 -51.86
CA LYS A 113 35.58 39.31 -51.18
C LYS A 113 35.46 40.32 -50.02
N ALA A 114 36.57 40.58 -49.30
CA ALA A 114 36.65 41.57 -48.20
C ALA A 114 37.63 42.72 -48.51
N GLU A 115 37.50 43.85 -47.81
CA GLU A 115 38.57 44.85 -47.66
C GLU A 115 38.47 45.54 -46.27
N ASP A 116 39.57 46.14 -45.80
CA ASP A 116 39.87 46.36 -44.38
C ASP A 116 39.96 47.86 -44.03
N THR A 117 39.62 48.26 -42.80
CA THR A 117 40.29 49.34 -42.03
C THR A 117 39.66 49.54 -40.65
N ALA A 118 40.51 49.81 -39.64
CA ALA A 118 40.12 49.86 -38.22
C ALA A 118 40.27 51.25 -37.58
N SER A 119 39.43 51.56 -36.57
CA SER A 119 39.73 52.58 -35.55
C SER A 119 38.99 52.32 -34.22
N ARG A 120 39.34 53.10 -33.18
CA ARG A 120 39.18 52.77 -31.74
C ARG A 120 37.85 53.19 -31.09
N THR A 121 37.31 52.28 -30.28
CA THR A 121 36.64 52.46 -28.95
C THR A 121 36.09 53.83 -28.52
N GLN A 122 34.82 53.86 -28.08
CA GLN A 122 34.41 54.18 -26.69
C GLN A 122 32.92 53.89 -26.42
N SER A 123 32.51 53.83 -25.14
CA SER A 123 31.18 53.36 -24.68
C SER A 123 30.39 54.45 -23.93
N PRO A 124 29.04 54.38 -23.95
CA PRO A 124 28.27 54.55 -22.70
C PRO A 124 26.94 53.75 -22.67
N PRO A 125 26.17 53.74 -21.56
CA PRO A 125 26.58 53.74 -20.15
C PRO A 125 26.02 52.52 -19.38
N SER A 126 26.42 52.36 -18.12
CA SER A 126 25.96 51.28 -17.22
C SER A 126 24.53 51.49 -16.67
N GLN A 127 23.74 50.42 -16.59
CA GLN A 127 22.74 50.26 -15.52
C GLN A 127 23.31 49.39 -14.39
N THR A 128 22.91 49.68 -13.16
CA THR A 128 23.54 49.15 -11.95
C THR A 128 23.04 47.75 -11.58
N ARG A 129 23.91 46.78 -11.84
CA ARG A 129 24.11 45.52 -11.11
C ARG A 129 23.58 45.57 -9.67
N ASN A 130 22.53 44.79 -9.36
CA ASN A 130 22.01 44.63 -8.00
C ASN A 130 22.27 43.20 -7.48
N ASP A 131 23.54 42.79 -7.53
CA ASP A 131 23.99 41.47 -7.04
C ASP A 131 23.86 41.37 -5.52
N LYS A 132 22.88 40.61 -5.04
CA LYS A 132 22.89 39.98 -3.70
C LYS A 132 21.81 38.90 -3.50
N ILE A 133 21.69 37.98 -4.46
CA ILE A 133 21.21 36.62 -4.18
C ILE A 133 22.42 35.71 -4.40
N GLY A 134 22.78 34.94 -3.36
CA GLY A 134 24.11 34.33 -3.25
C GLY A 134 24.35 33.12 -4.17
N ASP A 135 25.61 32.69 -4.25
CA ASP A 135 26.11 31.56 -5.04
C ASP A 135 25.57 30.20 -4.57
N ALA A 136 24.26 29.97 -4.72
CA ALA A 136 23.67 28.65 -4.63
C ALA A 136 24.19 27.79 -5.78
N ILE A 137 24.85 26.67 -5.48
CA ILE A 137 25.30 25.70 -6.48
C ILE A 137 24.07 24.98 -7.04
N ILE A 138 23.44 25.56 -8.05
CA ILE A 138 22.27 24.99 -8.74
C ILE A 138 22.69 23.64 -9.37
N PRO A 139 22.13 22.50 -8.93
CA PRO A 139 22.50 21.20 -9.47
C PRO A 139 22.22 21.10 -10.97
N GLY A 140 23.11 20.44 -11.72
CA GLY A 140 23.04 20.39 -13.19
C GLY A 140 21.70 19.87 -13.74
N TRP A 141 21.02 18.98 -13.01
CA TRP A 141 19.71 18.45 -13.41
C TRP A 141 18.57 19.49 -13.39
N VAL A 142 18.67 20.57 -12.58
CA VAL A 142 17.67 21.65 -12.57
C VAL A 142 17.55 22.29 -13.95
N LYS A 143 18.64 22.29 -14.73
CA LYS A 143 18.68 22.83 -16.10
C LYS A 143 17.90 22.00 -17.12
N VAL A 144 17.63 20.71 -16.84
CA VAL A 144 16.81 19.84 -17.71
C VAL A 144 15.38 19.67 -17.20
N LEU A 145 15.09 20.07 -15.96
CA LEU A 145 13.74 20.01 -15.36
C LEU A 145 12.65 20.67 -16.23
N PRO A 146 12.85 21.87 -16.85
CA PRO A 146 11.83 22.48 -17.69
C PRO A 146 11.49 21.64 -18.94
N GLY A 147 12.45 20.88 -19.48
CA GLY A 147 12.22 20.00 -20.62
C GLY A 147 11.32 18.81 -20.28
N PHE A 148 11.51 18.21 -19.09
CA PHE A 148 10.61 17.19 -18.57
C PHE A 148 9.21 17.74 -18.28
N ILE A 149 9.11 18.93 -17.67
CA ILE A 149 7.83 19.58 -17.38
C ILE A 149 7.06 19.88 -18.68
N TRP A 150 7.71 20.51 -19.67
CA TRP A 150 7.09 20.76 -20.98
C TRP A 150 6.62 19.47 -21.63
N LYS A 151 7.45 18.42 -21.59
CA LYS A 151 7.06 17.12 -22.15
C LYS A 151 5.82 16.55 -21.44
N LEU A 152 5.80 16.51 -20.12
CA LEU A 152 4.62 16.04 -19.36
C LEU A 152 3.38 16.88 -19.65
N GLN A 153 3.50 18.20 -19.78
CA GLN A 153 2.39 19.08 -20.15
C GLN A 153 1.84 18.76 -21.56
N ALA A 154 2.71 18.53 -22.54
CA ALA A 154 2.30 18.16 -23.90
C ALA A 154 1.66 16.77 -23.96
N GLU A 155 2.29 15.78 -23.32
CA GLU A 155 1.79 14.39 -23.24
C GLU A 155 0.46 14.31 -22.48
N LEU A 156 0.27 15.11 -21.42
CA LEU A 156 -0.99 15.17 -20.67
C LEU A 156 -2.07 16.05 -21.34
N SER A 157 -1.73 16.90 -22.30
CA SER A 157 -2.67 17.85 -22.92
C SER A 157 -3.88 17.19 -23.58
N MET A 158 -4.98 17.95 -23.72
CA MET A 158 -6.20 17.50 -24.42
C MET A 158 -6.09 17.55 -25.97
N SER A 159 -4.87 17.55 -26.51
CA SER A 159 -4.61 17.51 -27.95
C SER A 159 -4.87 16.10 -28.49
N PRO A 160 -5.60 15.93 -29.62
CA PRO A 160 -5.77 14.61 -30.23
C PRO A 160 -4.42 13.95 -30.55
N GLY A 161 -4.25 12.70 -30.11
CA GLY A 161 -2.98 11.97 -30.25
C GLY A 161 -1.89 12.36 -29.23
N SER A 162 -2.23 13.03 -28.13
CA SER A 162 -1.38 13.03 -26.93
C SER A 162 -1.48 11.69 -26.19
N LEU A 163 -0.52 11.41 -25.29
CA LEU A 163 -0.60 10.26 -24.40
C LEU A 163 -1.89 10.25 -23.55
N SER A 164 -2.36 11.42 -23.12
CA SER A 164 -3.64 11.58 -22.41
C SER A 164 -4.84 11.13 -23.24
N ASP A 165 -4.76 11.28 -24.57
CA ASP A 165 -5.81 10.87 -25.50
C ASP A 165 -5.72 9.38 -25.87
N GLU A 166 -4.50 8.84 -26.00
CA GLU A 166 -4.24 7.39 -26.11
C GLU A 166 -4.81 6.64 -24.90
N ILE A 167 -4.40 7.02 -23.69
CA ILE A 167 -4.91 6.45 -22.43
C ILE A 167 -6.43 6.52 -22.36
N TRP A 168 -7.02 7.65 -22.76
CA TRP A 168 -8.46 7.83 -22.68
C TRP A 168 -9.22 6.96 -23.66
N SER A 169 -8.67 6.75 -24.86
CA SER A 169 -9.21 5.79 -25.82
C SER A 169 -9.13 4.36 -25.28
N GLU A 170 -8.03 3.98 -24.64
CA GLU A 170 -7.87 2.66 -24.02
C GLU A 170 -8.81 2.47 -22.80
N ALA A 171 -9.09 3.53 -22.05
CA ALA A 171 -10.10 3.57 -20.98
C ALA A 171 -11.57 3.44 -21.48
N HIS A 172 -11.77 3.35 -22.80
CA HIS A 172 -13.03 2.98 -23.46
C HIS A 172 -12.94 1.66 -24.24
N ASP A 173 -11.77 1.02 -24.30
CA ASP A 173 -11.60 -0.25 -24.98
C ASP A 173 -12.08 -1.41 -24.08
N VAL A 174 -13.02 -2.19 -24.59
CA VAL A 174 -13.67 -3.32 -23.90
C VAL A 174 -12.78 -4.57 -23.89
N GLU A 175 -11.82 -4.69 -24.80
CA GLU A 175 -10.83 -5.79 -24.79
C GLU A 175 -9.75 -5.54 -23.72
N ILE A 176 -9.41 -4.27 -23.44
CA ILE A 176 -8.44 -3.86 -22.40
C ILE A 176 -9.12 -3.77 -21.02
N ASN A 177 -10.34 -3.23 -20.96
CA ASN A 177 -11.06 -2.96 -19.73
C ASN A 177 -12.51 -3.52 -19.80
N PRO A 178 -12.69 -4.85 -19.90
CA PRO A 178 -14.02 -5.45 -20.08
C PRO A 178 -15.01 -5.10 -18.96
N GLU A 179 -14.53 -4.72 -17.78
CA GLU A 179 -15.37 -4.30 -16.66
C GLU A 179 -16.16 -3.01 -16.91
N ILE A 180 -15.83 -2.21 -17.93
CA ILE A 180 -16.56 -0.98 -18.26
C ILE A 180 -17.96 -1.25 -18.82
N MET A 181 -18.21 -2.48 -19.30
CA MET A 181 -19.51 -2.97 -19.75
C MET A 181 -20.32 -3.66 -18.64
N TRP A 182 -19.75 -3.89 -17.46
CA TRP A 182 -20.38 -4.67 -16.40
C TRP A 182 -21.16 -3.79 -15.43
N ASP A 183 -22.43 -4.14 -15.21
CA ASP A 183 -23.30 -3.53 -14.20
C ASP A 183 -22.85 -3.91 -12.78
N ALA A 184 -22.35 -2.92 -12.04
CA ALA A 184 -22.07 -3.05 -10.61
C ALA A 184 -23.23 -2.51 -9.77
N LYS A 185 -23.60 -3.26 -8.74
CA LYS A 185 -24.57 -2.88 -7.71
C LYS A 185 -23.93 -3.02 -6.34
N VAL A 186 -24.26 -2.10 -5.43
CA VAL A 186 -23.76 -2.14 -4.05
C VAL A 186 -24.39 -3.31 -3.33
N ARG A 187 -23.56 -4.21 -2.80
CA ARG A 187 -23.98 -5.28 -1.90
C ARG A 187 -24.09 -4.68 -0.50
N VAL A 188 -25.28 -4.74 0.09
CA VAL A 188 -25.50 -4.45 1.52
C VAL A 188 -25.76 -5.77 2.23
N ALA A 189 -24.76 -6.28 2.94
CA ALA A 189 -24.85 -7.41 3.86
C ALA A 189 -23.54 -7.55 4.66
N GLU A 190 -23.66 -7.90 5.94
CA GLU A 190 -22.53 -8.09 6.87
C GLU A 190 -21.66 -9.30 6.52
N GLU A 191 -22.27 -10.33 5.91
CA GLU A 191 -21.61 -11.57 5.51
C GLU A 191 -20.52 -11.38 4.42
N LEU A 192 -19.67 -12.38 4.22
CA LEU A 192 -18.67 -12.39 3.14
C LEU A 192 -19.33 -12.54 1.75
N CYS A 193 -18.69 -11.99 0.72
CA CYS A 193 -19.07 -12.21 -0.67
C CYS A 193 -18.96 -13.70 -1.08
N LYS A 194 -19.63 -14.09 -2.17
CA LYS A 194 -19.70 -15.49 -2.64
C LYS A 194 -18.34 -15.98 -3.11
N GLU A 195 -17.55 -15.07 -3.65
CA GLU A 195 -16.23 -15.24 -4.19
C GLU A 195 -15.22 -15.56 -3.08
N GLU A 196 -15.26 -14.82 -1.96
CA GLU A 196 -14.44 -15.12 -0.77
C GLU A 196 -14.87 -16.44 -0.11
N LYS A 197 -16.18 -16.73 -0.05
CA LYS A 197 -16.69 -18.04 0.42
C LYS A 197 -16.23 -19.22 -0.45
N LEU A 198 -16.16 -19.03 -1.78
CA LEU A 198 -15.64 -20.03 -2.71
C LEU A 198 -14.11 -20.16 -2.59
N PHE A 199 -13.38 -19.06 -2.44
CA PHE A 199 -11.96 -19.05 -2.14
C PHE A 199 -11.65 -19.86 -0.87
N LEU A 200 -12.38 -19.63 0.22
CA LEU A 200 -12.17 -20.34 1.49
C LEU A 200 -12.32 -21.86 1.34
N HIS A 201 -13.30 -22.32 0.55
CA HIS A 201 -13.46 -23.74 0.27
C HIS A 201 -12.25 -24.34 -0.47
N LYS A 202 -11.76 -23.63 -1.51
CA LYS A 202 -10.60 -24.08 -2.30
C LYS A 202 -9.29 -23.99 -1.49
N ARG A 203 -9.02 -22.85 -0.85
CA ARG A 203 -7.82 -22.59 -0.03
C ARG A 203 -7.67 -23.62 1.09
N LYS A 204 -8.77 -24.05 1.72
CA LYS A 204 -8.77 -25.10 2.74
C LYS A 204 -8.14 -26.43 2.25
N LEU A 205 -8.25 -26.77 0.97
CA LEU A 205 -7.60 -27.97 0.40
C LEU A 205 -6.07 -27.83 0.37
N HIS A 206 -5.56 -26.64 0.03
CA HIS A 206 -4.12 -26.34 0.03
C HIS A 206 -3.58 -26.29 1.46
N VAL A 207 -4.28 -25.59 2.35
CA VAL A 207 -3.93 -25.46 3.77
C VAL A 207 -3.91 -26.83 4.47
N LYS A 208 -4.80 -27.78 4.13
CA LYS A 208 -4.78 -29.14 4.70
C LYS A 208 -3.38 -29.80 4.56
N ARG A 209 -2.84 -29.80 3.34
CA ARG A 209 -1.54 -30.41 3.02
C ARG A 209 -0.38 -29.64 3.65
N ALA A 210 -0.42 -28.31 3.57
CA ALA A 210 0.60 -27.45 4.17
C ALA A 210 0.67 -27.64 5.69
N LEU A 211 -0.48 -27.64 6.37
CA LEU A 211 -0.59 -27.78 7.82
C LEU A 211 0.00 -29.11 8.30
N ALA A 212 -0.31 -30.22 7.61
CA ALA A 212 0.24 -31.55 7.94
C ALA A 212 1.78 -31.56 7.94
N GLN A 213 2.38 -30.96 6.91
CA GLN A 213 3.83 -30.81 6.79
C GLN A 213 4.37 -29.85 7.87
N TYR A 214 3.69 -28.73 8.13
CA TYR A 214 4.11 -27.70 9.06
C TYR A 214 4.18 -28.15 10.53
N ILE A 215 3.20 -28.96 10.97
CA ILE A 215 3.12 -29.46 12.35
C ILE A 215 3.62 -30.91 12.52
N GLY A 216 4.07 -31.54 11.43
CA GLY A 216 4.73 -32.85 11.42
C GLY A 216 3.80 -34.03 11.73
N ILE A 217 2.70 -34.18 10.98
CA ILE A 217 1.72 -35.28 11.09
C ILE A 217 1.30 -35.79 9.71
N SER A 218 0.52 -36.88 9.63
CA SER A 218 -0.03 -37.33 8.34
C SER A 218 -1.15 -36.41 7.85
N GLU A 219 -1.28 -36.24 6.53
CA GLU A 219 -2.40 -35.49 5.94
C GLU A 219 -3.75 -36.19 6.22
N ASP A 220 -3.76 -37.51 6.41
CA ASP A 220 -4.96 -38.28 6.75
C ASP A 220 -5.48 -38.00 8.17
N GLU A 221 -4.67 -37.42 9.05
CA GLU A 221 -5.07 -37.05 10.42
C GLU A 221 -5.81 -35.71 10.50
N ILE A 222 -5.84 -34.94 9.41
CA ILE A 222 -6.44 -33.59 9.40
C ILE A 222 -7.86 -33.67 8.80
N HIS A 223 -8.86 -33.57 9.68
CA HIS A 223 -10.23 -33.32 9.23
C HIS A 223 -10.36 -31.88 8.70
N PRO A 224 -11.16 -31.59 7.64
CA PRO A 224 -11.32 -30.24 7.12
C PRO A 224 -11.81 -29.19 8.13
N ASP A 225 -12.49 -29.60 9.20
CA ASP A 225 -12.96 -28.71 10.26
C ASP A 225 -11.95 -28.49 11.39
N ASP A 226 -10.91 -29.32 11.47
CA ASP A 226 -9.81 -29.18 12.44
C ASP A 226 -8.80 -28.10 11.99
N ILE A 227 -8.83 -27.76 10.70
CA ILE A 227 -7.95 -26.75 10.09
C ILE A 227 -8.25 -25.36 10.69
N PRO A 228 -7.28 -24.70 11.35
CA PRO A 228 -7.44 -23.32 11.81
C PRO A 228 -7.35 -22.33 10.65
N THR A 229 -8.17 -21.29 10.70
CA THR A 229 -7.99 -20.12 9.82
C THR A 229 -6.83 -19.29 10.38
N ILE A 230 -5.72 -19.25 9.64
CA ILE A 230 -4.54 -18.45 9.99
C ILE A 230 -4.54 -17.18 9.13
N ALA A 231 -4.39 -16.03 9.75
CA ALA A 231 -4.11 -14.76 9.08
C ALA A 231 -2.70 -14.27 9.42
N ILE A 232 -1.98 -13.72 8.43
CA ILE A 232 -0.71 -13.02 8.65
C ILE A 232 -0.95 -11.54 8.38
N CYS A 233 -0.50 -10.64 9.24
CA CYS A 233 -0.56 -9.20 8.98
C CYS A 233 0.80 -8.50 9.12
N GLY A 234 1.00 -7.47 8.31
CA GLY A 234 2.16 -6.58 8.35
C GLY A 234 1.75 -5.15 8.67
N SER A 235 2.50 -4.49 9.55
CA SER A 235 2.23 -3.11 9.94
C SER A 235 2.50 -2.11 8.81
N GLY A 236 2.08 -0.86 9.02
CA GLY A 236 2.63 0.28 8.28
C GLY A 236 4.02 0.65 8.78
N GLY A 237 4.67 1.58 8.07
CA GLY A 237 6.06 1.99 8.33
C GLY A 237 6.93 2.22 7.09
N GLY A 238 6.34 2.64 5.96
CA GLY A 238 7.08 3.01 4.75
C GLY A 238 7.97 1.90 4.19
N LEU A 239 9.17 2.26 3.69
CA LEU A 239 10.11 1.28 3.15
C LEU A 239 10.61 0.28 4.21
N ARG A 240 10.74 0.68 5.49
CA ARG A 240 11.14 -0.24 6.56
C ARG A 240 10.16 -1.41 6.66
N ALA A 241 8.86 -1.10 6.75
CA ALA A 241 7.82 -2.12 6.84
C ALA A 241 7.79 -3.00 5.58
N MET A 242 7.94 -2.42 4.40
CA MET A 242 7.99 -3.20 3.14
C MET A 242 9.21 -4.14 3.09
N VAL A 243 10.42 -3.68 3.38
CA VAL A 243 11.65 -4.50 3.33
C VAL A 243 11.66 -5.57 4.43
N ALA A 244 11.35 -5.19 5.68
CA ALA A 244 11.29 -6.12 6.79
C ALA A 244 10.17 -7.16 6.59
N GLY A 245 8.97 -6.69 6.21
CA GLY A 245 7.83 -7.55 5.88
C GLY A 245 8.12 -8.53 4.75
N THR A 246 8.87 -8.11 3.71
CA THR A 246 9.30 -9.02 2.63
C THR A 246 10.09 -10.19 3.20
N SER A 247 11.04 -9.91 4.11
CA SER A 247 11.86 -10.96 4.73
C SER A 247 11.10 -11.80 5.75
N SER A 248 10.18 -11.20 6.51
CA SER A 248 9.26 -11.92 7.40
C SER A 248 8.41 -12.92 6.61
N LEU A 249 7.73 -12.48 5.53
CA LEU A 249 6.92 -13.36 4.71
C LEU A 249 7.77 -14.42 3.97
N LEU A 250 8.94 -14.06 3.45
CA LEU A 250 9.92 -15.02 2.92
C LEU A 250 10.29 -16.09 3.97
N SER A 251 10.53 -15.68 5.21
CA SER A 251 10.87 -16.60 6.29
C SER A 251 9.68 -17.49 6.68
N THR A 252 8.43 -17.00 6.63
CA THR A 252 7.24 -17.84 6.80
C THR A 252 7.02 -18.81 5.64
N ALA A 253 7.45 -18.48 4.42
CA ALA A 253 7.39 -19.37 3.27
C ALA A 253 8.45 -20.47 3.34
N GLU A 254 9.69 -20.12 3.70
CA GLU A 254 10.77 -21.10 3.95
C GLU A 254 10.48 -22.04 5.13
N ASP A 255 9.70 -21.59 6.13
CA ASP A 255 9.25 -22.41 7.27
C ASP A 255 7.99 -23.26 6.95
N GLY A 256 7.33 -23.02 5.81
CA GLY A 256 6.08 -23.69 5.39
C GLY A 256 4.78 -23.12 5.99
N LEU A 257 4.86 -22.06 6.79
CA LEU A 257 3.71 -21.41 7.40
C LEU A 257 2.88 -20.60 6.40
N PHE A 258 3.51 -19.97 5.40
CA PHE A 258 2.80 -19.12 4.44
C PHE A 258 1.73 -19.91 3.64
N ASP A 259 2.03 -21.17 3.32
CA ASP A 259 1.08 -22.08 2.67
C ASP A 259 -0.07 -22.53 3.59
N CYS A 260 0.10 -22.39 4.92
CA CYS A 260 -0.96 -22.58 5.91
C CYS A 260 -1.84 -21.33 6.09
N ALA A 261 -1.38 -20.15 5.67
CA ALA A 261 -2.14 -18.90 5.81
C ALA A 261 -3.34 -18.87 4.87
N THR A 262 -4.48 -18.42 5.38
CA THR A 262 -5.72 -18.20 4.62
C THR A 262 -5.82 -16.76 4.14
N TYR A 263 -5.36 -15.79 4.95
CA TYR A 263 -5.36 -14.36 4.65
C TYR A 263 -3.97 -13.75 4.85
N THR A 264 -3.64 -12.75 4.03
CA THR A 264 -2.65 -11.72 4.37
C THR A 264 -3.35 -10.37 4.50
N ALA A 265 -2.92 -9.50 5.42
CA ALA A 265 -3.42 -8.14 5.53
C ALA A 265 -2.28 -7.12 5.72
N GLY A 266 -2.40 -5.95 5.08
CA GLY A 266 -1.36 -4.91 5.14
C GLY A 266 -1.91 -3.51 5.42
N VAL A 267 -1.14 -2.73 6.21
CA VAL A 267 -1.25 -1.26 6.32
C VAL A 267 -0.06 -0.64 5.58
N SER A 268 -0.25 0.50 4.91
CA SER A 268 0.83 1.35 4.37
C SER A 268 1.88 0.58 3.54
N GLY A 269 3.16 0.56 3.96
CA GLY A 269 4.24 -0.19 3.32
C GLY A 269 3.97 -1.69 3.11
N SER A 270 3.12 -2.32 3.95
CA SER A 270 2.69 -3.71 3.75
C SER A 270 1.63 -3.87 2.64
N CYS A 271 0.85 -2.83 2.31
CA CYS A 271 0.04 -2.83 1.09
C CYS A 271 0.92 -2.82 -0.17
N TRP A 272 2.01 -2.04 -0.19
CA TRP A 272 2.95 -2.03 -1.32
C TRP A 272 3.64 -3.40 -1.49
N LEU A 273 3.99 -4.07 -0.39
CA LEU A 273 4.49 -5.45 -0.40
C LEU A 273 3.50 -6.45 -1.02
N GLN A 274 2.22 -6.45 -0.60
CA GLN A 274 1.20 -7.32 -1.19
C GLN A 274 1.02 -7.04 -2.68
N THR A 275 1.07 -5.77 -3.09
CA THR A 275 1.02 -5.36 -4.51
C THR A 275 2.16 -6.00 -5.30
N LEU A 276 3.40 -5.93 -4.80
CA LEU A 276 4.55 -6.55 -5.46
C LEU A 276 4.46 -8.09 -5.48
N PHE A 277 3.94 -8.72 -4.43
CA PHE A 277 3.77 -10.18 -4.39
C PHE A 277 2.75 -10.67 -5.42
N TYR A 278 1.62 -9.98 -5.57
CA TYR A 278 0.56 -10.28 -6.53
C TYR A 278 0.74 -9.57 -7.87
N SER A 279 1.96 -9.62 -8.41
CA SER A 279 2.34 -9.02 -9.71
C SER A 279 3.30 -9.88 -10.53
N SER A 280 3.50 -9.51 -11.80
CA SER A 280 4.52 -10.06 -12.72
C SER A 280 5.96 -9.87 -12.23
N ILE A 281 6.18 -8.90 -11.32
CA ILE A 281 7.45 -8.54 -10.70
C ILE A 281 7.81 -9.57 -9.63
N GLY A 282 6.94 -9.74 -8.63
CA GLY A 282 7.18 -10.63 -7.50
C GLY A 282 6.97 -12.10 -7.83
N ARG A 283 6.07 -12.44 -8.78
CA ARG A 283 5.79 -13.82 -9.22
C ARG A 283 5.52 -14.77 -8.05
N GLN A 284 4.86 -14.24 -7.02
CA GLN A 284 4.49 -14.95 -5.79
C GLN A 284 5.69 -15.58 -5.06
N ASP A 285 6.87 -14.95 -5.19
CA ASP A 285 8.15 -15.38 -4.65
C ASP A 285 8.84 -14.18 -3.98
N HIS A 286 8.81 -14.16 -2.64
CA HIS A 286 9.37 -13.06 -1.84
C HIS A 286 10.88 -12.84 -2.06
N SER A 287 11.63 -13.83 -2.54
CA SER A 287 13.07 -13.65 -2.83
C SER A 287 13.30 -12.73 -4.04
N ARG A 288 12.39 -12.73 -5.02
CA ARG A 288 12.39 -11.79 -6.16
C ARG A 288 12.09 -10.38 -5.71
N ILE A 289 11.17 -10.22 -4.75
CA ILE A 289 10.84 -8.92 -4.17
C ILE A 289 12.10 -8.34 -3.49
N VAL A 290 12.84 -9.14 -2.71
CA VAL A 290 14.13 -8.68 -2.11
C VAL A 290 15.10 -8.16 -3.17
N GLU A 291 15.36 -8.92 -4.25
CA GLU A 291 16.30 -8.49 -5.30
C GLU A 291 15.79 -7.26 -6.09
N HIS A 292 14.49 -7.17 -6.33
CA HIS A 292 13.86 -6.00 -6.93
C HIS A 292 14.00 -4.76 -6.04
N LEU A 293 13.79 -4.88 -4.72
CA LEU A 293 13.99 -3.79 -3.78
C LEU A 293 15.46 -3.33 -3.73
N LYS A 294 16.44 -4.26 -3.74
CA LYS A 294 17.86 -3.90 -3.89
C LYS A 294 18.15 -3.07 -5.16
N HIS A 295 17.48 -3.38 -6.26
CA HIS A 295 17.65 -2.66 -7.52
C HIS A 295 16.93 -1.30 -7.57
N ARG A 296 15.74 -1.19 -6.95
CA ARG A 296 14.92 0.02 -7.04
C ARG A 296 15.19 1.04 -5.94
N LEU A 297 15.45 0.62 -4.70
CA LEU A 297 15.47 1.50 -3.52
C LEU A 297 16.75 2.35 -3.36
N GLY A 298 17.81 2.09 -4.13
CA GLY A 298 19.07 2.86 -4.08
C GLY A 298 18.97 4.32 -4.56
N VAL A 299 17.78 4.79 -4.95
CA VAL A 299 17.49 6.18 -5.32
C VAL A 299 16.12 6.58 -4.78
N HIS A 300 16.01 7.79 -4.25
CA HIS A 300 14.78 8.32 -3.63
C HIS A 300 13.56 8.26 -4.56
N ILE A 301 12.37 7.97 -4.00
CA ILE A 301 11.09 7.96 -4.74
C ILE A 301 10.88 9.23 -5.57
N ALA A 302 11.18 10.38 -4.97
CA ALA A 302 10.97 11.70 -5.55
C ALA A 302 12.27 12.34 -6.10
N PHE A 303 13.30 11.58 -6.48
CA PHE A 303 14.47 12.19 -7.14
C PHE A 303 14.13 12.55 -8.60
N PRO A 304 14.22 13.82 -9.05
CA PRO A 304 13.57 14.26 -10.29
C PRO A 304 14.02 13.54 -11.57
N PRO A 305 15.31 13.36 -11.87
CA PRO A 305 15.69 12.88 -13.21
C PRO A 305 15.24 11.45 -13.51
N PRO A 306 15.34 10.46 -12.58
CA PRO A 306 14.75 9.14 -12.81
C PRO A 306 13.22 9.13 -12.71
N ALA A 307 12.63 9.85 -11.76
CA ALA A 307 11.17 9.85 -11.59
C ALA A 307 10.45 10.47 -12.80
N LEU A 308 10.88 11.66 -13.22
CA LEU A 308 10.36 12.33 -14.40
C LEU A 308 10.81 11.64 -15.69
N GLY A 309 12.00 11.01 -15.72
CA GLY A 309 12.44 10.17 -16.83
C GLY A 309 11.44 9.06 -17.13
N LEU A 310 11.03 8.31 -16.11
CA LEU A 310 10.03 7.24 -16.21
C LEU A 310 8.63 7.77 -16.56
N LEU A 311 8.19 8.86 -15.92
CA LEU A 311 6.88 9.47 -16.19
C LEU A 311 6.78 10.12 -17.57
N SER A 312 7.90 10.50 -18.18
CA SER A 312 7.94 11.22 -19.47
C SER A 312 8.40 10.36 -20.66
N SER A 313 8.69 9.07 -20.48
CA SER A 313 9.27 8.22 -21.54
C SER A 313 8.51 6.91 -21.71
N ALA A 314 8.31 6.49 -22.97
CA ALA A 314 7.75 5.19 -23.28
C ALA A 314 8.77 4.06 -22.95
N PRO A 315 8.32 2.88 -22.49
CA PRO A 315 6.90 2.50 -22.32
C PRO A 315 6.30 2.90 -20.96
N THR A 316 7.10 3.39 -20.02
CA THR A 316 6.69 3.57 -18.61
C THR A 316 5.77 4.75 -18.36
N ASN A 317 5.77 5.77 -19.23
CA ASN A 317 4.90 6.95 -19.11
C ASN A 317 3.42 6.58 -19.10
N LYS A 318 2.96 5.75 -20.05
CA LYS A 318 1.56 5.32 -20.15
C LYS A 318 1.13 4.57 -18.88
N TYR A 319 1.81 3.47 -18.62
CA TYR A 319 1.62 2.59 -17.46
C TYR A 319 1.48 3.33 -16.12
N LEU A 320 2.31 4.35 -15.89
CA LEU A 320 2.25 5.15 -14.67
C LEU A 320 1.12 6.18 -14.68
N LEU A 321 0.87 6.86 -15.80
CA LEU A 321 -0.08 7.97 -15.89
C LEU A 321 -1.53 7.54 -16.11
N SER A 322 -1.79 6.29 -16.56
CA SER A 322 -3.14 5.79 -16.89
C SER A 322 -4.17 6.10 -15.80
N GLY A 323 -3.92 5.68 -14.56
CA GLY A 323 -4.86 5.88 -13.45
C GLY A 323 -5.15 7.34 -13.11
N ALA A 324 -4.18 8.25 -13.33
CA ALA A 324 -4.39 9.68 -13.10
C ALA A 324 -5.25 10.29 -14.21
N VAL A 325 -4.94 10.00 -15.48
CA VAL A 325 -5.72 10.49 -16.64
C VAL A 325 -7.14 9.92 -16.63
N GLU A 326 -7.33 8.65 -16.28
CA GLU A 326 -8.62 7.99 -16.10
C GLU A 326 -9.46 8.69 -15.02
N LYS A 327 -8.87 8.97 -13.85
CA LYS A 327 -9.50 9.75 -12.76
C LYS A 327 -9.94 11.13 -13.25
N PHE A 328 -9.03 11.89 -13.87
CA PHE A 328 -9.25 13.26 -14.34
C PHE A 328 -10.30 13.43 -15.44
N ARG A 329 -10.25 12.59 -16.47
CA ARG A 329 -11.22 12.66 -17.59
C ARG A 329 -12.55 12.06 -17.16
N GLY A 330 -12.53 11.01 -16.34
CA GLY A 330 -13.70 10.27 -15.88
C GLY A 330 -14.61 10.99 -14.90
N ILE A 331 -14.05 11.61 -13.87
CA ILE A 331 -14.81 12.14 -12.74
C ILE A 331 -14.87 13.68 -12.90
N PRO A 332 -16.07 14.31 -13.04
CA PRO A 332 -16.18 15.74 -13.33
C PRO A 332 -15.49 16.65 -12.31
N ASP A 333 -15.57 16.27 -11.04
CA ASP A 333 -15.06 17.02 -9.89
C ASP A 333 -13.88 16.31 -9.22
N ALA A 334 -13.10 15.52 -9.96
CA ALA A 334 -11.90 14.89 -9.43
C ALA A 334 -10.84 15.93 -9.08
N ASP A 335 -10.58 16.07 -7.78
CA ASP A 335 -9.35 16.67 -7.29
C ASP A 335 -8.18 15.70 -7.45
N PHE A 336 -7.01 16.27 -7.72
CA PHE A 336 -5.73 15.56 -7.76
C PHE A 336 -4.82 16.18 -6.71
N GLY A 337 -4.64 15.46 -5.62
CA GLY A 337 -3.95 15.92 -4.44
C GLY A 337 -2.50 15.47 -4.38
N LEU A 338 -1.86 15.87 -3.29
CA LEU A 338 -0.51 15.43 -2.93
C LEU A 338 -0.40 13.89 -2.82
N VAL A 339 -1.51 13.22 -2.49
CA VAL A 339 -1.63 11.76 -2.39
C VAL A 339 -1.55 11.06 -3.75
N ASP A 340 -2.18 11.61 -4.79
CA ASP A 340 -2.11 11.06 -6.15
C ASP A 340 -0.67 11.21 -6.72
N VAL A 341 -0.03 12.35 -6.47
CA VAL A 341 1.39 12.60 -6.80
C VAL A 341 2.31 11.63 -6.07
N TYR A 342 2.09 11.41 -4.78
CA TYR A 342 2.86 10.46 -3.98
C TYR A 342 2.70 9.02 -4.50
N GLY A 343 1.48 8.63 -4.87
CA GLY A 343 1.17 7.35 -5.50
C GLY A 343 1.89 7.13 -6.84
N LEU A 344 1.92 8.13 -7.72
CA LEU A 344 2.69 8.09 -8.97
C LEU A 344 4.20 7.93 -8.74
N LEU A 345 4.75 8.63 -7.75
CA LEU A 345 6.19 8.53 -7.39
C LEU A 345 6.54 7.18 -6.75
N LEU A 346 5.63 6.60 -5.95
CA LEU A 346 5.75 5.23 -5.45
C LEU A 346 5.69 4.20 -6.58
N ALA A 347 4.73 4.31 -7.50
CA ALA A 347 4.60 3.40 -8.64
C ALA A 347 5.82 3.50 -9.58
N ALA A 348 6.30 4.71 -9.89
CA ALA A 348 7.51 4.92 -10.66
C ALA A 348 8.74 4.26 -10.00
N ARG A 349 8.82 4.27 -8.67
CA ARG A 349 9.88 3.60 -7.92
C ARG A 349 9.70 2.08 -7.90
N LEU A 350 8.50 1.57 -7.64
CA LEU A 350 8.26 0.18 -7.21
C LEU A 350 7.61 -0.71 -8.29
N MET A 351 6.71 -0.20 -9.11
CA MET A 351 5.99 -0.98 -10.14
C MET A 351 6.74 -1.07 -11.48
N ILE A 352 7.87 -0.36 -11.64
CA ILE A 352 8.72 -0.47 -12.84
C ILE A 352 9.86 -1.46 -12.57
N PRO A 353 10.01 -2.55 -13.35
CA PRO A 353 11.07 -3.53 -13.17
C PRO A 353 12.46 -3.02 -13.61
N LYS A 354 13.51 -3.79 -13.31
CA LYS A 354 14.86 -3.54 -13.82
C LYS A 354 14.88 -3.56 -15.35
N GLY A 355 15.39 -2.50 -15.96
CA GLY A 355 15.47 -2.39 -17.43
C GLY A 355 14.20 -1.88 -18.11
N GLU A 356 13.16 -1.51 -17.35
CA GLU A 356 12.08 -0.56 -17.73
C GLU A 356 11.15 -0.99 -18.88
N LEU A 357 11.44 -2.08 -19.58
CA LEU A 357 10.66 -2.59 -20.73
C LEU A 357 9.64 -3.67 -20.36
N ASN A 358 9.88 -4.47 -19.32
CA ASN A 358 9.07 -5.65 -18.99
C ASN A 358 7.88 -5.34 -18.07
N ILE A 359 7.17 -4.24 -18.34
CA ILE A 359 5.94 -3.87 -17.63
C ILE A 359 4.76 -4.73 -18.10
N ASP A 360 3.77 -4.91 -17.22
CA ASP A 360 2.57 -5.72 -17.49
C ASP A 360 1.35 -4.94 -16.98
N ASP A 361 0.52 -4.41 -17.88
CA ASP A 361 -0.63 -3.55 -17.55
C ASP A 361 -1.66 -4.25 -16.64
N ASP A 362 -1.65 -5.59 -16.60
CA ASP A 362 -2.48 -6.36 -15.69
C ASP A 362 -2.11 -6.15 -14.21
N ASP A 363 -0.86 -5.82 -13.90
CA ASP A 363 -0.38 -5.50 -12.54
C ASP A 363 -0.99 -4.19 -12.00
N LEU A 364 -1.69 -3.40 -12.83
CA LEU A 364 -2.29 -2.13 -12.45
C LEU A 364 -3.69 -2.25 -11.81
N LYS A 365 -4.28 -3.44 -11.66
CA LYS A 365 -5.61 -3.65 -11.04
C LYS A 365 -5.53 -4.62 -9.86
N VAL A 366 -6.24 -4.33 -8.76
CA VAL A 366 -6.38 -5.25 -7.63
C VAL A 366 -7.30 -6.42 -7.99
N SER A 367 -8.35 -6.20 -8.79
CA SER A 367 -9.21 -7.32 -9.22
C SER A 367 -8.48 -8.35 -10.10
N ASN A 368 -7.48 -7.92 -10.86
CA ASN A 368 -6.65 -8.82 -11.68
C ASN A 368 -5.87 -9.85 -10.86
N GLN A 369 -5.59 -9.56 -9.58
CA GLN A 369 -4.87 -10.46 -8.67
C GLN A 369 -5.63 -11.77 -8.42
N ARG A 370 -6.93 -11.86 -8.76
CA ARG A 370 -7.72 -13.10 -8.79
C ARG A 370 -6.99 -14.25 -9.48
N ARG A 371 -6.21 -13.96 -10.53
CA ARG A 371 -5.39 -14.94 -11.28
C ARG A 371 -4.43 -15.77 -10.41
N TYR A 372 -4.07 -15.29 -9.22
CA TYR A 372 -3.16 -15.95 -8.29
C TYR A 372 -3.87 -16.62 -7.10
N ILE A 373 -5.14 -16.32 -6.85
CA ILE A 373 -5.87 -16.77 -5.65
C ILE A 373 -7.14 -17.56 -5.96
N GLU A 374 -7.68 -17.50 -7.17
CA GLU A 374 -8.99 -18.09 -7.47
C GLU A 374 -9.00 -19.62 -7.31
N ASP A 375 -7.88 -20.31 -7.48
CA ASP A 375 -7.75 -21.75 -7.22
C ASP A 375 -7.43 -22.09 -5.75
N GLY A 376 -7.09 -21.09 -4.92
CA GLY A 376 -6.63 -21.26 -3.55
C GLY A 376 -5.11 -21.43 -3.39
N ALA A 377 -4.29 -21.21 -4.43
CA ALA A 377 -2.84 -21.39 -4.39
C ALA A 377 -2.13 -20.52 -3.34
N TYR A 378 -2.56 -19.28 -3.16
CA TYR A 378 -1.98 -18.31 -2.22
C TYR A 378 -3.05 -17.72 -1.26
N PRO A 379 -2.67 -17.08 -0.14
CA PRO A 379 -3.60 -16.44 0.80
C PRO A 379 -4.37 -15.27 0.16
N LEU A 380 -5.58 -14.95 0.63
CA LEU A 380 -6.30 -13.75 0.16
C LEU A 380 -5.61 -12.48 0.68
N PRO A 381 -5.14 -11.56 -0.19
CA PRO A 381 -4.65 -10.26 0.26
C PRO A 381 -5.80 -9.33 0.63
N ILE A 382 -5.63 -8.64 1.76
CA ILE A 382 -6.49 -7.57 2.26
C ILE A 382 -5.65 -6.30 2.32
N TYR A 383 -6.04 -5.27 1.58
CA TYR A 383 -5.45 -3.94 1.62
C TYR A 383 -6.37 -3.00 2.42
N THR A 384 -5.82 -2.04 3.17
CA THR A 384 -6.63 -1.23 4.10
C THR A 384 -6.41 0.27 3.93
N ALA A 385 -7.50 1.03 4.04
CA ALA A 385 -7.52 2.48 4.19
C ALA A 385 -8.62 2.86 5.20
N VAL A 386 -8.64 4.11 5.65
CA VAL A 386 -9.66 4.64 6.54
C VAL A 386 -10.27 5.94 6.02
N ARG A 387 -11.55 6.14 6.35
CA ARG A 387 -12.24 7.45 6.26
C ARG A 387 -12.44 7.99 7.67
N HIS A 388 -12.09 9.25 7.90
CA HIS A 388 -12.31 9.92 9.19
C HIS A 388 -13.68 10.62 9.18
N GLU A 389 -14.59 10.22 10.06
CA GLU A 389 -15.89 10.88 10.21
C GLU A 389 -15.85 11.98 11.27
N ILE A 390 -16.48 13.13 10.98
CA ILE A 390 -16.63 14.25 11.90
C ILE A 390 -18.13 14.52 12.09
N PRO A 391 -18.72 14.25 13.27
CA PRO A 391 -20.16 14.42 13.48
C PRO A 391 -20.67 15.84 13.21
N GLN A 392 -21.69 15.97 12.34
CA GLN A 392 -22.26 17.26 11.92
C GLN A 392 -22.75 18.14 13.09
N ALA A 393 -23.21 17.52 14.19
CA ALA A 393 -23.69 18.24 15.37
C ALA A 393 -22.63 19.18 15.97
N ILE A 394 -21.36 18.76 15.96
CA ILE A 394 -20.22 19.57 16.44
C ILE A 394 -20.07 20.81 15.55
N ALA A 395 -19.96 20.62 14.24
CA ALA A 395 -19.56 21.64 13.26
C ALA A 395 -20.50 22.87 13.12
N SER A 396 -21.60 22.95 13.89
CA SER A 396 -22.64 23.98 13.74
C SER A 396 -22.72 25.03 14.86
N THR A 397 -22.09 24.82 16.03
CA THR A 397 -22.46 25.55 17.26
C THR A 397 -21.34 26.08 18.17
N THR A 398 -20.06 25.84 17.88
CA THR A 398 -18.96 26.15 18.85
C THR A 398 -17.77 26.86 18.20
N SER A 399 -16.88 27.42 19.02
CA SER A 399 -15.62 28.04 18.58
C SER A 399 -14.63 26.99 18.04
N SER A 400 -13.73 27.37 17.10
CA SER A 400 -12.83 26.44 16.39
C SER A 400 -12.07 25.46 17.28
N ASP A 401 -11.70 25.90 18.48
CA ASP A 401 -10.76 25.19 19.35
C ASP A 401 -11.52 24.22 20.28
N GLU A 402 -12.71 24.61 20.74
CA GLU A 402 -13.64 23.70 21.43
C GLU A 402 -14.23 22.67 20.46
N LEU A 403 -14.55 23.06 19.22
CA LEU A 403 -14.87 22.13 18.14
C LEU A 403 -13.76 21.10 17.93
N GLN A 404 -12.49 21.54 17.93
CA GLN A 404 -11.34 20.68 17.69
C GLN A 404 -11.18 19.62 18.80
N GLU A 405 -11.36 19.98 20.07
CA GLU A 405 -11.23 19.02 21.17
C GLU A 405 -12.47 18.12 21.32
N THR A 406 -13.69 18.59 21.05
CA THR A 406 -14.87 17.71 20.98
C THR A 406 -14.78 16.74 19.79
N ALA A 407 -14.39 17.23 18.60
CA ALA A 407 -14.19 16.39 17.42
C ALA A 407 -13.11 15.33 17.64
N ARG A 408 -11.99 15.63 18.31
CA ARG A 408 -10.98 14.61 18.68
C ARG A 408 -11.48 13.55 19.67
N ARG A 409 -12.56 13.82 20.41
CA ARG A 409 -13.17 12.88 21.37
C ARG A 409 -14.32 12.06 20.79
N GLU A 410 -14.98 12.54 19.73
CA GLU A 410 -16.14 11.86 19.09
C GLU A 410 -15.88 11.38 17.64
N ALA A 411 -14.81 11.81 16.98
CA ALA A 411 -14.45 11.32 15.66
C ALA A 411 -13.99 9.86 15.70
N TRP A 412 -14.33 9.13 14.64
CA TRP A 412 -13.99 7.72 14.49
C TRP A 412 -13.63 7.41 13.04
N PHE A 413 -12.80 6.39 12.86
CA PHE A 413 -12.35 5.93 11.55
C PHE A 413 -13.21 4.77 11.07
N GLN A 414 -13.81 4.93 9.90
CA GLN A 414 -14.44 3.84 9.16
C GLN A 414 -13.35 3.09 8.38
N TRP A 415 -13.29 1.77 8.51
CA TRP A 415 -12.28 0.94 7.86
C TRP A 415 -12.80 0.42 6.52
N PHE A 416 -12.03 0.69 5.48
CA PHE A 416 -12.28 0.22 4.11
C PHE A 416 -11.24 -0.84 3.75
N GLU A 417 -11.72 -2.02 3.35
CA GLU A 417 -10.88 -3.11 2.87
C GLU A 417 -11.04 -3.31 1.36
N TRP A 418 -9.93 -3.56 0.66
CA TRP A 418 -9.94 -4.18 -0.67
C TRP A 418 -9.46 -5.61 -0.55
N THR A 419 -10.21 -6.53 -1.14
CA THR A 419 -9.71 -7.80 -1.63
C THR A 419 -9.70 -7.76 -3.17
N PRO A 420 -9.17 -8.75 -3.89
CA PRO A 420 -9.39 -8.86 -5.34
C PRO A 420 -10.86 -9.11 -5.71
N TYR A 421 -11.69 -9.53 -4.75
CA TYR A 421 -13.12 -9.80 -4.96
C TYR A 421 -14.00 -8.56 -4.76
N GLU A 422 -13.88 -7.93 -3.59
CA GLU A 422 -14.75 -6.85 -3.11
C GLU A 422 -13.95 -5.72 -2.42
N PHE A 423 -14.42 -4.49 -2.61
CA PHE A 423 -14.12 -3.31 -1.80
C PHE A 423 -15.27 -3.06 -0.82
N PHE A 424 -15.02 -3.15 0.48
CA PHE A 424 -16.06 -3.25 1.51
C PHE A 424 -15.75 -2.36 2.73
N CYS A 425 -16.79 -1.91 3.45
CA CYS A 425 -16.67 -1.23 4.73
C CYS A 425 -17.65 -1.81 5.76
N GLU A 426 -17.12 -2.27 6.90
CA GLU A 426 -17.90 -2.92 7.96
C GLU A 426 -18.69 -1.91 8.82
N GLU A 427 -18.33 -0.63 8.83
CA GLU A 427 -19.16 0.46 9.39
C GLU A 427 -20.39 0.76 8.53
N LEU A 428 -20.34 0.48 7.22
CA LEU A 428 -21.47 0.65 6.30
C LEU A 428 -22.27 -0.65 6.08
N GLY A 429 -21.72 -1.80 6.46
CA GLY A 429 -22.27 -3.12 6.14
C GLY A 429 -22.39 -3.37 4.62
N ALA A 430 -21.55 -2.68 3.83
CA ALA A 430 -21.74 -2.56 2.39
C ALA A 430 -20.44 -2.46 1.59
N GLY A 431 -20.50 -2.87 0.33
CA GLY A 431 -19.37 -2.85 -0.60
C GLY A 431 -19.75 -3.01 -2.07
N ILE A 432 -18.74 -2.97 -2.93
CA ILE A 432 -18.83 -3.13 -4.38
C ILE A 432 -17.75 -4.10 -4.89
N PRO A 433 -17.94 -4.77 -6.04
CA PRO A 433 -16.87 -5.54 -6.67
C PRO A 433 -15.64 -4.67 -6.91
N THR A 434 -14.43 -5.20 -6.69
CA THR A 434 -13.18 -4.40 -6.74
C THR A 434 -12.96 -3.73 -8.10
N TRP A 435 -13.33 -4.38 -9.20
CA TRP A 435 -13.28 -3.83 -10.56
C TRP A 435 -14.18 -2.60 -10.78
N ALA A 436 -15.11 -2.32 -9.86
CA ALA A 436 -15.97 -1.15 -9.90
C ALA A 436 -15.45 0.04 -9.06
N VAL A 437 -14.34 -0.10 -8.34
CA VAL A 437 -13.73 1.03 -7.61
C VAL A 437 -13.28 2.08 -8.63
N GLY A 438 -13.76 3.32 -8.49
CA GLY A 438 -13.42 4.43 -9.39
C GLY A 438 -14.53 4.88 -10.34
N ARG A 439 -15.61 4.09 -10.53
CA ARG A 439 -16.82 4.56 -11.24
C ARG A 439 -17.83 5.18 -10.29
N GLY A 440 -18.67 6.09 -10.80
CA GLY A 440 -19.75 6.69 -10.03
C GLY A 440 -20.90 5.72 -9.77
N PHE A 441 -21.63 5.94 -8.68
CA PHE A 441 -22.85 5.23 -8.32
C PHE A 441 -23.96 6.22 -7.95
N ASN A 442 -25.21 5.77 -8.01
CA ASN A 442 -26.38 6.47 -7.49
C ASN A 442 -27.40 5.44 -6.98
N ARG A 443 -27.90 5.60 -5.75
CA ARG A 443 -28.86 4.67 -5.10
C ARG A 443 -28.38 3.21 -5.08
N GLY A 444 -27.07 3.01 -5.08
CA GLY A 444 -26.42 1.70 -5.10
C GLY A 444 -26.38 0.99 -6.47
N GLN A 445 -26.53 1.72 -7.57
CA GLN A 445 -26.38 1.22 -8.94
C GLN A 445 -25.30 2.02 -9.69
N THR A 446 -24.67 1.41 -10.70
CA THR A 446 -23.66 2.07 -11.55
C THR A 446 -24.22 3.29 -12.27
N THR A 447 -23.50 4.40 -12.22
CA THR A 447 -23.76 5.60 -13.04
C THR A 447 -23.03 5.46 -14.37
N TRP A 448 -23.78 5.25 -15.44
CA TRP A 448 -23.26 5.16 -16.80
C TRP A 448 -22.94 6.55 -17.38
N ARG A 449 -21.91 6.63 -18.24
CA ARG A 449 -21.54 7.87 -18.94
C ARG A 449 -22.35 8.01 -20.24
N SER A 450 -22.26 9.17 -20.88
CA SER A 450 -22.99 9.51 -22.13
C SER A 450 -22.62 8.68 -23.36
N ASN A 451 -21.66 7.76 -23.24
CA ASN A 451 -21.28 6.77 -24.25
C ASN A 451 -21.63 5.33 -23.84
N ASP A 452 -22.53 5.16 -22.86
CA ASP A 452 -22.98 3.87 -22.30
C ASP A 452 -21.88 3.02 -21.64
N LEU A 453 -20.70 3.61 -21.35
CA LEU A 453 -19.57 2.93 -20.70
C LEU A 453 -19.35 3.44 -19.26
N ALA A 454 -19.14 2.55 -18.31
CA ALA A 454 -18.64 2.88 -16.98
C ALA A 454 -17.13 3.24 -17.01
N LEU A 455 -16.54 3.65 -15.88
CA LEU A 455 -15.09 3.84 -15.76
C LEU A 455 -14.38 2.51 -15.41
N PRO A 456 -13.13 2.31 -15.88
CA PRO A 456 -12.30 1.16 -15.49
C PRO A 456 -11.94 1.21 -14.00
N GLU A 457 -11.38 0.11 -13.48
CA GLU A 457 -10.88 0.04 -12.10
C GLU A 457 -9.79 1.09 -11.82
N LEU A 458 -9.92 1.80 -10.70
CA LEU A 458 -8.94 2.77 -10.21
C LEU A 458 -7.56 2.10 -10.01
N ARG A 459 -6.60 2.49 -10.86
CA ARG A 459 -5.31 1.79 -10.97
C ARG A 459 -4.48 1.85 -9.69
N ILE A 460 -3.67 0.80 -9.51
CA ILE A 460 -2.69 0.62 -8.42
C ILE A 460 -1.86 1.88 -8.09
N PRO A 461 -1.32 2.68 -9.04
CA PRO A 461 -0.59 3.90 -8.69
C PRO A 461 -1.37 4.89 -7.83
N MET A 462 -2.68 5.01 -8.02
CA MET A 462 -3.54 5.85 -7.17
C MET A 462 -3.74 5.18 -5.81
N LEU A 463 -4.06 3.88 -5.78
CA LEU A 463 -4.27 3.10 -4.56
C LEU A 463 -3.03 3.05 -3.64
N MET A 464 -1.82 2.94 -4.21
CA MET A 464 -0.56 3.03 -3.45
C MET A 464 -0.39 4.37 -2.75
N GLY A 465 -0.91 5.45 -3.36
CA GLY A 465 -1.04 6.76 -2.74
C GLY A 465 -2.02 6.73 -1.56
N ILE A 466 -3.25 6.24 -1.77
CA ILE A 466 -4.29 6.15 -0.71
C ILE A 466 -3.76 5.37 0.49
N TRP A 467 -3.26 4.14 0.27
CA TRP A 467 -2.77 3.27 1.34
C TRP A 467 -1.56 3.86 2.07
N GLY A 468 -0.79 4.75 1.45
CA GLY A 468 0.40 5.38 2.01
C GLY A 468 0.27 6.86 2.35
N SER A 469 -0.95 7.42 2.39
CA SER A 469 -1.17 8.87 2.43
C SER A 469 -0.54 9.58 3.63
N ALA A 470 -0.27 8.90 4.75
CA ALA A 470 0.36 9.46 5.95
C ALA A 470 1.72 10.14 5.66
N PHE A 471 2.43 9.69 4.62
CA PHE A 471 3.70 10.28 4.19
C PHE A 471 3.58 11.63 3.45
N CYS A 472 2.36 12.06 3.12
CA CYS A 472 2.13 13.32 2.41
C CYS A 472 2.29 14.56 3.30
N ALA A 473 2.18 14.45 4.63
CA ALA A 473 2.41 15.58 5.54
C ALA A 473 3.84 16.15 5.41
N THR A 474 4.84 15.26 5.36
CA THR A 474 6.25 15.64 5.14
C THR A 474 6.44 16.28 3.77
N LEU A 475 5.74 15.76 2.76
CA LEU A 475 5.77 16.26 1.39
C LEU A 475 5.19 17.70 1.30
N SER A 476 4.17 18.00 2.11
CA SER A 476 3.62 19.36 2.28
C SER A 476 4.58 20.30 3.03
N HIS A 477 5.22 19.82 4.11
CA HIS A 477 6.25 20.59 4.82
C HIS A 477 7.43 20.95 3.92
N TYR A 478 7.94 19.99 3.12
CA TYR A 478 9.01 20.24 2.16
C TYR A 478 8.62 21.25 1.07
N TYR A 479 7.33 21.36 0.72
CA TYR A 479 6.82 22.42 -0.16
C TYR A 479 6.85 23.78 0.55
N LYS A 480 6.29 23.87 1.78
CA LYS A 480 6.28 25.13 2.54
C LYS A 480 7.71 25.66 2.83
N GLU A 481 8.71 24.77 2.97
CA GLU A 481 10.14 25.15 3.08
C GLU A 481 10.72 25.82 1.82
N ILE A 482 10.36 25.38 0.60
CA ILE A 482 10.97 25.89 -0.65
C ILE A 482 10.09 26.86 -1.46
N ARG A 483 8.82 27.04 -1.08
CA ARG A 483 7.87 27.99 -1.70
C ARG A 483 8.51 29.34 -2.10
N PRO A 484 9.31 30.04 -1.26
CA PRO A 484 9.93 31.32 -1.64
C PRO A 484 10.87 31.29 -2.86
N ILE A 485 11.34 30.11 -3.27
CA ILE A 485 12.21 29.89 -4.44
C ILE A 485 11.37 29.55 -5.68
N VAL A 486 10.17 28.99 -5.48
CA VAL A 486 9.29 28.45 -6.51
C VAL A 486 8.31 29.52 -7.01
N SER A 487 7.76 30.34 -6.11
CA SER A 487 6.84 31.44 -6.46
C SER A 487 7.46 32.48 -7.41
N GLY A 488 8.80 32.51 -7.54
CA GLY A 488 9.53 33.35 -8.48
C GLY A 488 9.67 32.78 -9.90
N LEU A 489 9.19 31.56 -10.17
CA LEU A 489 9.27 30.92 -11.49
C LEU A 489 7.97 31.10 -12.29
N THR A 490 8.10 31.65 -13.49
CA THR A 490 6.97 31.82 -14.43
C THR A 490 6.32 30.47 -14.75
N GLY A 491 5.01 30.39 -14.53
CA GLY A 491 4.20 29.18 -14.74
C GLY A 491 3.84 28.39 -13.46
N PHE A 492 4.46 28.69 -12.31
CA PHE A 492 4.24 27.93 -11.07
C PHE A 492 3.14 28.48 -10.15
N GLY A 493 2.57 29.66 -10.46
CA GLY A 493 1.58 30.34 -9.61
C GLY A 493 0.33 29.53 -9.26
N GLY A 494 -0.15 28.67 -10.16
CA GLY A 494 -1.31 27.81 -9.90
C GLY A 494 -1.08 26.73 -8.82
N ILE A 495 0.18 26.45 -8.46
CA ILE A 495 0.53 25.56 -7.32
C ILE A 495 0.47 26.34 -6.00
N ASP A 496 0.92 27.59 -6.03
CA ASP A 496 0.76 28.53 -4.92
C ASP A 496 -0.72 28.77 -4.62
N GLU A 497 -1.58 28.88 -5.65
CA GLU A 497 -3.05 28.92 -5.49
C GLU A 497 -3.60 27.60 -4.89
N LEU A 498 -3.34 26.45 -5.52
CA LEU A 498 -3.85 25.14 -5.05
C LEU A 498 -3.48 24.78 -3.61
N ILE A 499 -2.39 25.32 -3.06
CA ILE A 499 -1.94 25.05 -1.69
C ILE A 499 -2.24 26.23 -0.74
N ALA A 500 -2.49 27.45 -1.24
CA ALA A 500 -2.88 28.59 -0.40
C ALA A 500 -4.40 28.80 -0.29
N GLU A 501 -5.22 28.37 -1.25
CA GLU A 501 -6.70 28.48 -1.19
C GLU A 501 -7.34 27.70 -0.02
N LYS A 502 -6.57 26.88 0.70
CA LYS A 502 -7.03 26.07 1.84
C LYS A 502 -6.50 26.48 3.22
N ASP A 503 -5.60 27.47 3.31
CA ASP A 503 -4.63 27.54 4.43
C ASP A 503 -5.15 28.09 5.78
N ASP A 504 -6.43 28.49 5.89
CA ASP A 504 -6.98 29.07 7.13
C ASP A 504 -7.97 28.17 7.91
N ASP A 505 -9.10 27.68 7.36
CA ASP A 505 -10.17 27.10 8.20
C ASP A 505 -10.42 25.57 8.12
N LEU A 506 -9.93 24.86 7.12
CA LEU A 506 -10.10 23.38 7.02
C LEU A 506 -8.86 22.57 7.41
N ILE A 507 -7.65 23.15 7.28
CA ILE A 507 -6.37 22.46 7.58
C ILE A 507 -6.16 22.19 9.09
N LYS A 508 -6.97 22.80 9.97
CA LYS A 508 -6.90 22.66 11.43
C LYS A 508 -7.34 21.29 11.97
N LEU A 509 -7.87 20.39 11.13
CA LEU A 509 -8.36 19.05 11.53
C LEU A 509 -7.49 17.90 11.02
N HIS A 510 -6.93 17.99 9.81
CA HIS A 510 -5.94 17.04 9.27
C HIS A 510 -4.82 17.76 8.51
N PRO A 511 -3.53 17.45 8.75
CA PRO A 511 -2.41 18.09 8.06
C PRO A 511 -2.17 17.56 6.63
N ILE A 512 -3.11 16.78 6.08
CA ILE A 512 -3.06 16.14 4.77
C ILE A 512 -4.46 16.16 4.16
N ASP A 513 -4.60 16.59 2.90
CA ASP A 513 -5.81 16.36 2.11
C ASP A 513 -6.00 14.84 1.87
N PRO A 514 -7.13 14.23 2.24
CA PRO A 514 -7.45 12.85 1.89
C PRO A 514 -7.53 12.63 0.38
N ALA A 515 -7.27 11.40 -0.08
CA ALA A 515 -7.52 11.04 -1.47
C ALA A 515 -9.02 10.88 -1.72
N THR A 516 -9.52 11.46 -2.81
CA THR A 516 -10.92 11.38 -3.24
C THR A 516 -11.15 10.27 -4.26
N ILE A 517 -12.16 9.42 -4.01
CA ILE A 517 -12.73 8.46 -4.97
C ILE A 517 -14.27 8.60 -4.97
N PRO A 518 -14.99 8.23 -6.05
CA PRO A 518 -16.46 8.34 -6.07
C PRO A 518 -17.13 7.51 -4.96
N ASN A 519 -18.17 8.06 -4.33
CA ASN A 519 -18.88 7.39 -3.25
C ASN A 519 -19.89 6.37 -3.80
N PHE A 520 -19.71 5.08 -3.44
CA PHE A 520 -20.65 4.05 -3.82
C PHE A 520 -21.99 4.12 -3.04
N ALA A 521 -21.97 4.73 -1.85
CA ALA A 521 -23.12 4.83 -0.93
C ALA A 521 -24.03 6.05 -1.16
N LEU A 522 -23.77 6.84 -2.21
CA LEU A 522 -24.55 8.04 -2.56
C LEU A 522 -26.05 7.70 -2.77
N ASP A 523 -26.94 8.50 -2.17
CA ASP A 523 -28.40 8.28 -2.15
C ASP A 523 -28.84 6.90 -1.56
N MET A 524 -28.03 6.22 -0.73
CA MET A 524 -28.39 4.91 -0.15
C MET A 524 -29.00 4.94 1.26
N ARG A 525 -29.50 6.09 1.70
CA ARG A 525 -30.11 6.32 3.03
C ARG A 525 -31.11 5.24 3.45
N ASP A 526 -32.08 4.91 2.59
CA ASP A 526 -33.13 3.92 2.88
C ASP A 526 -32.67 2.45 2.77
N LYS A 527 -31.37 2.20 2.49
CA LYS A 527 -30.81 0.87 2.20
C LYS A 527 -29.69 0.46 3.16
N LEU A 528 -29.04 1.42 3.81
CA LEU A 528 -27.89 1.16 4.69
C LEU A 528 -28.31 1.08 6.16
N PRO A 529 -27.49 0.47 7.04
CA PRO A 529 -27.77 0.44 8.48
C PRO A 529 -27.94 1.85 9.06
N THR A 530 -28.93 2.05 9.94
CA THR A 530 -29.22 3.34 10.60
C THR A 530 -28.12 3.87 11.55
N LYS A 531 -27.00 3.13 11.66
CA LYS A 531 -25.77 3.54 12.35
C LYS A 531 -24.74 4.19 11.41
N CYS A 532 -25.00 4.21 10.10
CA CYS A 532 -24.15 4.90 9.14
C CYS A 532 -24.13 6.41 9.43
N PRO A 533 -22.98 7.09 9.28
CA PRO A 533 -22.92 8.52 9.46
C PRO A 533 -23.62 9.24 8.32
N GLU A 534 -24.42 10.25 8.68
CA GLU A 534 -25.29 11.01 7.76
C GLU A 534 -24.58 11.49 6.49
N SER A 535 -23.33 11.95 6.64
CA SER A 535 -22.48 12.45 5.55
C SER A 535 -22.25 11.43 4.42
N ILE A 536 -22.35 10.12 4.67
CA ILE A 536 -22.11 9.08 3.66
C ILE A 536 -23.22 8.97 2.61
N HIS A 537 -24.41 9.51 2.90
CA HIS A 537 -25.54 9.47 1.98
C HIS A 537 -25.51 10.61 0.97
N ASP A 538 -24.96 11.76 1.37
CA ASP A 538 -25.05 13.02 0.63
C ASP A 538 -23.70 13.42 -0.02
N ALA A 539 -22.56 12.90 0.49
CA ALA A 539 -21.23 13.16 -0.08
C ALA A 539 -21.00 12.42 -1.42
N THR A 540 -20.61 13.15 -2.46
CA THR A 540 -20.32 12.58 -3.80
C THR A 540 -19.05 11.73 -3.86
N HIS A 541 -18.12 11.93 -2.91
CA HIS A 541 -16.82 11.28 -2.87
C HIS A 541 -16.49 10.73 -1.47
N LEU A 542 -15.83 9.58 -1.42
CA LEU A 542 -15.15 9.08 -0.23
C LEU A 542 -13.78 9.75 -0.11
N GLN A 543 -13.47 10.22 1.10
CA GLN A 543 -12.17 10.75 1.49
C GLN A 543 -11.41 9.65 2.24
N LEU A 544 -10.35 9.11 1.63
CA LEU A 544 -9.61 7.95 2.12
C LEU A 544 -8.15 8.28 2.44
N MET A 545 -7.63 7.64 3.48
CA MET A 545 -6.28 7.84 4.03
C MET A 545 -5.65 6.52 4.47
N ASP A 546 -4.33 6.54 4.69
CA ASP A 546 -3.55 5.44 5.25
C ASP A 546 -4.16 4.93 6.57
N ALA A 547 -4.46 3.63 6.64
CA ALA A 547 -5.04 3.01 7.83
C ALA A 547 -4.16 3.14 9.09
N GLY A 548 -2.86 3.40 8.93
CA GLY A 548 -1.93 3.71 10.02
C GLY A 548 -2.28 4.98 10.80
N MET A 549 -3.15 5.85 10.27
CA MET A 549 -3.74 6.98 11.01
C MET A 549 -4.78 6.54 12.07
N SER A 550 -5.28 5.30 11.99
CA SER A 550 -6.23 4.71 12.97
C SER A 550 -5.58 3.59 13.80
N ASN A 551 -4.90 2.64 13.15
CA ASN A 551 -4.11 1.61 13.80
C ASN A 551 -3.04 1.11 12.82
N ASN A 552 -1.78 1.08 13.24
CA ASN A 552 -0.69 0.64 12.37
C ASN A 552 -0.71 -0.86 12.04
N LEU A 553 -1.60 -1.67 12.66
CA LEU A 553 -1.87 -3.07 12.33
C LEU A 553 -3.30 -3.25 11.76
N PRO A 554 -3.50 -4.01 10.66
CA PRO A 554 -4.81 -4.22 10.05
C PRO A 554 -5.60 -5.34 10.76
N ILE A 555 -5.82 -5.18 12.06
CA ILE A 555 -6.55 -6.17 12.89
C ILE A 555 -8.06 -6.16 12.54
N TYR A 556 -8.63 -4.99 12.33
CA TYR A 556 -10.06 -4.74 12.08
C TYR A 556 -10.67 -5.70 11.04
N PRO A 557 -10.21 -5.77 9.78
CA PRO A 557 -10.80 -6.68 8.78
C PRO A 557 -10.58 -8.17 9.10
N LEU A 558 -9.55 -8.53 9.86
CA LEU A 558 -9.31 -9.92 10.26
C LEU A 558 -10.28 -10.42 11.33
N LEU A 559 -10.97 -9.52 12.04
CA LEU A 559 -11.95 -9.87 13.06
C LEU A 559 -13.41 -9.94 12.55
N ARG A 560 -13.64 -9.75 11.24
CA ARG A 560 -14.96 -9.97 10.61
C ARG A 560 -15.50 -11.37 10.96
N PRO A 561 -16.66 -11.51 11.63
CA PRO A 561 -17.07 -12.78 12.25
C PRO A 561 -17.09 -13.99 11.30
N ASP A 562 -17.58 -13.83 10.07
CA ASP A 562 -17.63 -14.89 9.04
C ASP A 562 -16.25 -15.49 8.73
N ARG A 563 -15.15 -14.71 8.83
CA ARG A 563 -13.79 -15.15 8.51
C ARG A 563 -13.25 -16.17 9.51
N GLN A 564 -13.78 -16.18 10.74
CA GLN A 564 -13.48 -17.18 11.78
C GLN A 564 -11.97 -17.40 12.01
N VAL A 565 -11.20 -16.31 12.07
CA VAL A 565 -9.73 -16.37 12.26
C VAL A 565 -9.39 -16.94 13.64
N ASP A 566 -8.69 -18.08 13.68
CA ASP A 566 -8.24 -18.71 14.92
C ASP A 566 -6.85 -18.20 15.37
N VAL A 567 -6.00 -17.83 14.42
CA VAL A 567 -4.61 -17.39 14.66
C VAL A 567 -4.31 -16.14 13.82
N ILE A 568 -3.83 -15.08 14.48
CA ILE A 568 -3.27 -13.89 13.83
C ILE A 568 -1.76 -13.87 14.08
N VAL A 569 -0.96 -13.81 13.02
CA VAL A 569 0.50 -13.64 13.07
C VAL A 569 0.83 -12.22 12.62
N ALA A 570 1.10 -11.33 13.58
CA ALA A 570 1.36 -9.92 13.34
C ALA A 570 2.87 -9.64 13.30
N PHE A 571 3.36 -9.15 12.16
CA PHE A 571 4.70 -8.62 11.99
C PHE A 571 4.66 -7.10 12.12
N ASP A 572 5.30 -6.58 13.17
CA ASP A 572 5.27 -5.16 13.51
C ASP A 572 6.63 -4.50 13.23
N ALA A 573 6.62 -3.58 12.27
CA ALA A 573 7.74 -2.76 11.86
C ALA A 573 7.40 -1.26 12.01
N SER A 574 6.63 -0.89 13.04
CA SER A 574 6.48 0.50 13.51
C SER A 574 7.84 1.11 13.90
N ALA A 575 7.89 2.42 14.19
CA ALA A 575 9.08 3.02 14.79
C ALA A 575 9.16 2.67 16.28
N ASP A 576 8.08 2.93 16.99
CA ASP A 576 8.04 2.92 18.45
C ASP A 576 7.40 1.64 19.01
N VAL A 577 7.84 0.47 18.52
CA VAL A 577 7.33 -0.88 18.90
C VAL A 577 7.52 -1.21 20.41
N ARG A 578 8.12 -0.31 21.19
CA ARG A 578 8.18 -0.35 22.67
C ARG A 578 7.20 0.61 23.36
N LYS A 579 6.80 1.73 22.73
CA LYS A 579 5.81 2.67 23.29
C LYS A 579 4.38 2.36 22.82
N ASP A 580 4.22 2.03 21.54
CA ASP A 580 2.91 1.95 20.87
C ASP A 580 2.36 0.52 20.85
N ASN A 581 1.37 0.27 21.71
CA ASN A 581 0.68 -1.02 21.78
C ASN A 581 -0.52 -1.06 20.81
N TRP A 582 -0.23 -1.29 19.53
CA TRP A 582 -1.24 -1.39 18.45
C TRP A 582 -2.26 -2.52 18.62
N LEU A 583 -1.95 -3.54 19.43
CA LEU A 583 -2.90 -4.61 19.76
C LEU A 583 -4.01 -4.11 20.70
N LYS A 584 -3.65 -3.37 21.75
CA LYS A 584 -4.59 -2.75 22.70
C LYS A 584 -5.54 -1.75 22.03
N VAL A 585 -5.14 -1.10 20.93
CA VAL A 585 -6.02 -0.22 20.14
C VAL A 585 -7.23 -0.99 19.57
N ALA A 586 -7.08 -2.28 19.25
CA ALA A 586 -8.19 -3.11 18.77
C ALA A 586 -9.22 -3.44 19.87
N ASP A 587 -8.88 -3.32 21.17
CA ASP A 587 -9.80 -3.63 22.28
C ASP A 587 -11.07 -2.75 22.24
N GLY A 588 -10.95 -1.49 21.84
CA GLY A 588 -12.08 -0.58 21.70
C GLY A 588 -13.07 -1.05 20.62
N TYR A 589 -12.55 -1.43 19.45
CA TYR A 589 -13.34 -1.99 18.35
C TYR A 589 -14.02 -3.31 18.75
N VAL A 590 -13.26 -4.21 19.37
CA VAL A 590 -13.73 -5.50 19.87
C VAL A 590 -14.89 -5.34 20.86
N ARG A 591 -14.77 -4.39 21.81
CA ARG A 591 -15.86 -4.03 22.75
C ARG A 591 -17.07 -3.43 22.02
N GLN A 592 -16.86 -2.46 21.12
CA GLN A 592 -17.93 -1.79 20.36
C GLN A 592 -18.72 -2.75 19.47
N ARG A 593 -18.05 -3.75 18.88
CA ARG A 593 -18.64 -4.75 17.98
C ARG A 593 -19.10 -6.04 18.68
N GLY A 594 -18.79 -6.22 19.96
CA GLY A 594 -19.13 -7.43 20.72
C GLY A 594 -18.36 -8.69 20.30
N ILE A 595 -17.14 -8.53 19.76
CA ILE A 595 -16.34 -9.61 19.19
C ILE A 595 -15.78 -10.49 20.31
N LYS A 596 -16.13 -11.78 20.29
CA LYS A 596 -15.70 -12.76 21.32
C LYS A 596 -14.36 -13.38 20.96
N GLY A 597 -13.58 -13.77 21.98
CA GLY A 597 -12.34 -14.53 21.78
C GLY A 597 -11.09 -13.71 21.47
N TRP A 598 -11.16 -12.39 21.31
CA TRP A 598 -9.97 -11.53 21.20
C TRP A 598 -9.23 -11.44 22.55
N PRO A 599 -7.87 -11.44 22.57
CA PRO A 599 -7.10 -11.18 23.79
C PRO A 599 -7.15 -9.70 24.20
N VAL A 600 -8.26 -9.29 24.83
CA VAL A 600 -8.43 -7.95 25.42
C VAL A 600 -7.33 -7.66 26.44
N GLY A 601 -6.70 -6.48 26.37
CA GLY A 601 -5.59 -6.09 27.22
C GLY A 601 -4.26 -6.76 26.87
N SER A 602 -4.09 -7.21 25.63
CA SER A 602 -2.82 -7.75 25.12
C SER A 602 -1.75 -6.67 24.89
N GLY A 603 -0.52 -7.11 24.68
CA GLY A 603 0.67 -6.26 24.63
C GLY A 603 1.43 -6.21 25.95
N TRP A 604 2.20 -5.13 26.15
CA TRP A 604 3.20 -4.98 27.22
C TRP A 604 2.95 -3.69 28.04
N PRO A 605 3.54 -3.56 29.25
CA PRO A 605 3.48 -2.32 30.02
C PRO A 605 4.15 -1.18 29.25
N GLN A 606 3.48 -0.03 29.19
CA GLN A 606 4.08 1.21 28.73
C GLN A 606 4.88 1.82 29.89
N GLU A 607 6.03 2.43 29.60
CA GLU A 607 6.73 3.25 30.58
C GLU A 607 5.86 4.48 30.88
N GLU A 608 5.69 4.84 32.17
CA GLU A 608 4.86 5.98 32.57
C GLU A 608 5.54 7.30 32.18
N THR A 609 5.29 7.79 30.96
CA THR A 609 5.59 9.17 30.58
C THR A 609 4.71 10.11 31.40
N THR A 610 5.34 10.95 32.22
CA THR A 610 4.62 11.96 32.99
C THR A 610 4.15 13.09 32.06
N SER A 611 3.22 13.92 32.53
CA SER A 611 2.80 15.10 31.77
C SER A 611 3.92 16.12 31.54
N GLU A 612 4.99 16.08 32.34
CA GLU A 612 6.20 16.89 32.11
C GLU A 612 7.08 16.29 31.02
N ASP A 613 7.16 14.95 30.91
CA ASP A 613 7.89 14.27 29.82
C ASP A 613 7.22 14.52 28.46
N ALA A 614 5.89 14.41 28.39
CA ALA A 614 5.14 14.69 27.15
C ALA A 614 5.26 16.16 26.70
N ALA A 615 5.28 17.10 27.65
CA ALA A 615 5.55 18.50 27.36
C ALA A 615 7.00 18.71 26.89
N GLN A 616 7.97 17.99 27.46
CA GLN A 616 9.35 18.00 27.00
C GLN A 616 9.55 17.30 25.64
N GLU A 617 8.81 16.26 25.28
CA GLU A 617 8.87 15.65 23.94
C GLU A 617 8.35 16.62 22.86
N LEU A 618 7.29 17.39 23.16
CA LEU A 618 6.80 18.49 22.31
C LEU A 618 7.85 19.60 22.13
N ASP A 619 8.57 19.98 23.20
CA ASP A 619 9.62 21.00 23.12
C ASP A 619 10.91 20.47 22.44
N GLN A 620 11.24 19.19 22.65
CA GLN A 620 12.35 18.48 21.98
C GLN A 620 12.15 18.38 20.46
N ALA A 621 10.90 18.25 19.99
CA ALA A 621 10.57 18.29 18.56
C ALA A 621 10.93 19.63 17.89
N SER A 622 11.25 20.69 18.65
CA SER A 622 11.64 22.02 18.14
C SER A 622 13.16 22.27 18.03
N ALA A 623 14.01 21.26 18.31
CA ALA A 623 15.48 21.41 18.35
C ALA A 623 16.07 21.96 17.03
N ARG A 624 16.79 23.09 17.12
CA ARG A 624 17.23 23.88 15.94
C ARG A 624 18.61 23.54 15.36
N THR A 625 19.42 22.72 16.03
CA THR A 625 20.79 22.36 15.61
C THR A 625 21.14 20.91 15.90
N ALA A 626 22.05 20.33 15.11
CA ALA A 626 22.40 18.91 15.17
C ALA A 626 23.23 18.52 16.40
N ASP A 627 24.12 19.41 16.88
CA ASP A 627 25.07 19.08 17.94
C ASP A 627 24.39 18.90 19.31
N GLU A 628 23.25 19.57 19.55
CA GLU A 628 22.43 19.34 20.74
C GLU A 628 21.74 17.97 20.75
N ALA A 629 21.42 17.41 19.58
CA ALA A 629 20.78 16.10 19.49
C ALA A 629 21.74 14.99 19.95
N VAL A 630 22.98 15.01 19.45
CA VAL A 630 24.01 14.02 19.81
C VAL A 630 24.28 14.01 21.31
N ALA A 631 24.46 15.19 21.92
CA ALA A 631 24.75 15.31 23.35
C ALA A 631 23.57 14.93 24.28
N LYS A 632 22.33 14.89 23.77
CA LYS A 632 21.13 14.45 24.51
C LYS A 632 20.88 12.95 24.36
N VAL A 633 21.18 12.36 23.20
CA VAL A 633 21.13 10.90 22.98
C VAL A 633 22.05 10.13 23.94
N GLU A 634 23.24 10.67 24.26
CA GLU A 634 24.13 10.03 25.24
C GLU A 634 23.53 10.01 26.66
N LYS A 635 22.78 11.05 27.07
CA LYS A 635 22.12 11.09 28.39
C LYS A 635 20.92 10.15 28.49
N ALA A 636 20.12 10.01 27.43
CA ALA A 636 19.02 9.04 27.39
C ALA A 636 19.52 7.58 27.56
N ARG A 637 20.77 7.31 27.16
CA ARG A 637 21.38 5.99 27.21
C ARG A 637 21.71 5.48 28.62
N ASP A 638 21.91 6.37 29.59
CA ASP A 638 22.29 6.02 30.97
C ASP A 638 21.09 5.77 31.91
N GLN A 639 19.87 6.18 31.52
CA GLN A 639 18.66 6.04 32.36
C GLN A 639 17.88 4.74 32.12
N SER A 640 18.07 4.06 30.98
CA SER A 640 17.30 2.88 30.54
C SER A 640 17.68 1.55 31.23
N LYS A 641 17.91 1.58 32.55
CA LYS A 641 18.18 0.40 33.39
C LYS A 641 17.35 0.40 34.68
N LYS A 642 16.10 -0.05 34.57
CA LYS A 642 15.30 -0.56 35.69
C LYS A 642 14.25 -1.57 35.24
N ASP A 643 13.88 -2.45 36.16
CA ASP A 643 13.35 -3.77 35.82
C ASP A 643 11.88 -3.81 35.38
N GLY A 644 11.64 -4.49 34.26
CA GLY A 644 10.32 -4.96 33.80
C GLY A 644 10.48 -6.17 32.88
N LYS A 645 9.48 -7.08 32.82
CA LYS A 645 9.46 -8.18 31.83
C LYS A 645 9.24 -7.59 30.43
N GLY A 646 10.32 -7.21 29.76
CA GLY A 646 10.30 -6.60 28.43
C GLY A 646 9.79 -7.52 27.31
N LEU A 647 9.38 -6.89 26.20
CA LEU A 647 8.91 -7.53 24.99
C LEU A 647 9.99 -8.41 24.33
N GLY A 648 9.64 -9.62 23.90
CA GLY A 648 10.54 -10.55 23.19
C GLY A 648 10.23 -10.68 21.69
N TYR A 649 11.18 -11.24 20.92
CA TYR A 649 11.09 -11.40 19.45
C TYR A 649 9.84 -12.15 18.94
N CYS A 650 9.18 -12.93 19.79
CA CYS A 650 7.88 -13.52 19.51
C CYS A 650 7.11 -13.66 20.82
N THR A 651 5.96 -12.98 20.90
CA THR A 651 5.07 -12.97 22.07
C THR A 651 3.71 -13.52 21.66
N VAL A 652 3.06 -14.28 22.54
CA VAL A 652 1.77 -14.94 22.25
C VAL A 652 0.76 -14.59 23.33
N TRP A 653 -0.43 -14.18 22.91
CA TRP A 653 -1.62 -14.02 23.75
C TRP A 653 -2.77 -14.87 23.20
N VAL A 654 -3.71 -15.23 24.07
CA VAL A 654 -4.95 -15.91 23.67
C VAL A 654 -6.13 -15.28 24.40
N GLY A 655 -7.22 -14.99 23.68
CA GLY A 655 -8.44 -14.47 24.28
C GLY A 655 -9.36 -15.55 24.81
N SER A 656 -10.50 -15.15 25.39
CA SER A 656 -11.53 -16.09 25.88
C SER A 656 -12.88 -15.87 25.18
N LYS A 657 -13.58 -16.98 24.93
CA LYS A 657 -14.95 -17.07 24.41
C LYS A 657 -16.02 -16.93 25.51
N GLU A 658 -15.62 -16.90 26.79
CA GLU A 658 -16.53 -16.84 27.93
C GLU A 658 -17.41 -15.58 27.93
N GLU A 659 -18.73 -15.76 28.06
CA GLU A 659 -19.62 -14.67 28.46
C GLU A 659 -19.54 -14.47 29.98
N ARG A 660 -19.33 -13.24 30.43
CA ARG A 660 -19.31 -12.88 31.85
C ARG A 660 -20.42 -11.88 32.15
N GLN A 661 -21.29 -12.22 33.09
CA GLN A 661 -22.42 -11.39 33.50
C GLN A 661 -21.99 -10.41 34.59
N GLY A 662 -21.40 -9.28 34.19
CA GLY A 662 -21.00 -8.20 35.11
C GLY A 662 -20.37 -7.00 34.40
N GLU A 663 -20.52 -5.82 34.99
CA GLU A 663 -20.02 -4.55 34.45
C GLU A 663 -18.51 -4.33 34.69
N SER A 664 -17.85 -5.24 35.41
CA SER A 664 -16.40 -5.22 35.64
C SER A 664 -15.63 -5.47 34.34
N GLU A 665 -14.59 -4.67 34.07
CA GLU A 665 -13.70 -4.90 32.93
C GLU A 665 -13.13 -6.33 32.91
N PRO A 666 -12.95 -6.95 31.73
CA PRO A 666 -12.27 -8.23 31.64
C PRO A 666 -10.80 -8.08 32.11
N PRO A 667 -10.27 -9.02 32.90
CA PRO A 667 -8.87 -8.99 33.28
C PRO A 667 -7.99 -9.11 32.04
N SER A 668 -6.88 -8.37 32.00
CA SER A 668 -5.99 -8.33 30.84
C SER A 668 -5.48 -9.72 30.46
N SER A 669 -5.51 -10.00 29.16
CA SER A 669 -5.10 -11.28 28.59
C SER A 669 -3.62 -11.50 28.84
N LYS A 670 -3.31 -12.51 29.66
CA LYS A 670 -1.92 -12.83 30.01
C LYS A 670 -1.20 -13.39 28.78
N MET A 671 0.11 -13.15 28.72
CA MET A 671 0.97 -13.85 27.78
C MET A 671 0.85 -15.37 28.02
N VAL A 672 0.75 -16.15 26.94
CA VAL A 672 0.78 -17.60 26.97
C VAL A 672 2.20 -18.05 27.35
N GLU A 673 2.37 -18.53 28.58
CA GLU A 673 3.62 -19.13 29.04
C GLU A 673 3.68 -20.64 28.68
N GLU A 674 2.54 -21.32 28.58
CA GLU A 674 2.44 -22.77 28.34
C GLU A 674 1.38 -23.16 27.29
N ASP A 675 1.65 -24.18 26.47
CA ASP A 675 0.83 -24.55 25.30
C ASP A 675 -0.59 -25.04 25.65
N TRP A 676 -0.83 -25.51 26.88
CA TRP A 676 -2.16 -25.96 27.31
C TRP A 676 -3.17 -24.82 27.37
N GLN A 677 -2.73 -23.57 27.59
CA GLN A 677 -3.59 -22.38 27.62
C GLN A 677 -4.25 -22.11 26.25
N LEU A 678 -3.61 -22.54 25.16
CA LEU A 678 -4.16 -22.44 23.80
C LEU A 678 -5.19 -23.54 23.49
N MET A 679 -5.14 -24.65 24.26
CA MET A 679 -6.00 -25.83 24.09
C MET A 679 -7.29 -25.78 24.93
N GLU A 680 -7.47 -24.79 25.81
CA GLU A 680 -8.71 -24.69 26.61
C GLU A 680 -9.95 -24.57 25.70
N PRO A 681 -11.08 -25.25 25.99
CA PRO A 681 -12.30 -25.15 25.18
C PRO A 681 -12.87 -23.72 25.09
N THR A 682 -12.60 -22.90 26.11
CA THR A 682 -12.96 -21.47 26.18
C THR A 682 -11.95 -20.56 25.47
N ALA A 683 -10.78 -21.05 25.06
CA ALA A 683 -9.78 -20.23 24.39
C ALA A 683 -10.25 -19.77 22.99
N GLY A 684 -10.00 -18.50 22.69
CA GLY A 684 -10.39 -17.79 21.48
C GLY A 684 -9.27 -17.68 20.44
N VAL A 685 -9.14 -16.49 19.85
CA VAL A 685 -8.11 -16.11 18.88
C VAL A 685 -6.75 -16.11 19.58
N ALA A 686 -5.76 -16.77 18.96
CA ALA A 686 -4.37 -16.69 19.35
C ALA A 686 -3.69 -15.56 18.55
N VAL A 687 -3.12 -14.57 19.23
CA VAL A 687 -2.34 -13.49 18.62
C VAL A 687 -0.87 -13.76 18.87
N VAL A 688 -0.13 -14.04 17.78
CA VAL A 688 1.33 -14.22 17.77
C VAL A 688 1.95 -12.96 17.18
N TYR A 689 2.83 -12.32 17.92
CA TYR A 689 3.35 -10.98 17.63
C TYR A 689 4.87 -11.00 17.51
N PHE A 690 5.36 -10.57 16.35
CA PHE A 690 6.76 -10.48 15.97
C PHE A 690 7.15 -9.00 15.80
N PRO A 691 7.64 -8.35 16.87
CA PRO A 691 8.18 -7.00 16.79
C PRO A 691 9.55 -7.00 16.09
N LEU A 692 9.77 -6.08 15.16
CA LEU A 692 11.09 -5.84 14.58
C LEU A 692 11.98 -5.14 15.61
N MET A 693 12.99 -5.84 16.11
CA MET A 693 13.90 -5.35 17.15
C MET A 693 15.36 -5.69 16.83
N ALA A 694 16.28 -4.89 17.37
CA ALA A 694 17.72 -5.18 17.38
C ALA A 694 17.98 -6.60 17.92
N ASN A 695 18.92 -7.32 17.30
CA ASN A 695 19.18 -8.72 17.59
C ASN A 695 20.68 -9.00 17.57
N ASP A 696 21.19 -9.74 18.57
CA ASP A 696 22.62 -10.01 18.75
C ASP A 696 23.24 -10.78 17.57
N ALA A 697 22.44 -11.51 16.78
CA ALA A 697 22.87 -12.16 15.55
C ALA A 697 23.09 -11.18 14.37
N VAL A 698 22.68 -9.91 14.50
CA VAL A 698 22.82 -8.85 13.49
C VAL A 698 23.32 -7.55 14.15
N PRO A 699 24.55 -7.54 14.70
CA PRO A 699 25.08 -6.40 15.45
C PRO A 699 25.23 -5.16 14.55
N GLY A 700 24.91 -3.99 15.09
CA GLY A 700 24.94 -2.72 14.34
C GLY A 700 23.73 -2.48 13.44
N VAL A 701 22.63 -3.23 13.63
CA VAL A 701 21.34 -2.98 12.98
C VAL A 701 20.24 -2.96 14.04
N ASP A 702 19.76 -1.76 14.34
CA ASP A 702 18.76 -1.50 15.38
C ASP A 702 17.66 -0.56 14.82
N PRO A 703 16.39 -1.01 14.75
CA PRO A 703 15.27 -0.20 14.26
C PRO A 703 15.06 1.13 14.99
N TYR A 704 15.48 1.24 16.25
CA TYR A 704 15.31 2.46 17.06
C TYR A 704 16.42 3.48 16.85
N THR A 705 17.64 3.04 16.51
CA THR A 705 18.84 3.90 16.52
C THR A 705 19.59 3.97 15.18
N SER A 706 19.16 3.24 14.15
CA SER A 706 19.79 3.28 12.83
C SER A 706 19.05 4.25 11.91
N ASP A 707 19.69 5.36 11.51
CA ASP A 707 19.07 6.40 10.67
C ASP A 707 18.39 5.86 9.40
N PHE A 708 19.01 4.88 8.74
CA PHE A 708 18.47 4.26 7.52
C PHE A 708 17.19 3.45 7.75
N LEU A 709 16.93 3.01 8.98
CA LEU A 709 15.68 2.37 9.41
C LEU A 709 14.60 3.39 9.83
N SER A 710 14.85 4.71 9.75
CA SER A 710 13.82 5.72 10.01
C SER A 710 12.61 5.52 9.09
N THR A 711 11.40 5.73 9.64
CA THR A 711 10.13 5.60 8.88
C THR A 711 10.09 6.55 7.68
N TRP A 712 10.79 7.68 7.79
CA TRP A 712 10.90 8.73 6.77
C TRP A 712 12.01 8.48 5.74
N ASN A 713 12.78 7.39 5.85
CA ASN A 713 13.83 7.07 4.88
C ASN A 713 13.26 6.38 3.63
N PHE A 714 13.43 7.03 2.48
CA PHE A 714 13.04 6.52 1.17
C PHE A 714 14.22 6.13 0.27
N VAL A 715 15.40 5.85 0.83
CA VAL A 715 16.59 5.35 0.10
C VAL A 715 17.26 4.21 0.88
N TYR A 716 17.49 3.06 0.25
CA TYR A 716 18.22 1.94 0.84
C TYR A 716 19.28 1.44 -0.15
N THR A 717 20.54 1.29 0.27
CA THR A 717 21.53 0.55 -0.54
C THR A 717 21.21 -0.96 -0.56
N PRO A 718 21.74 -1.73 -1.52
CA PRO A 718 21.57 -3.20 -1.52
C PRO A 718 22.03 -3.86 -0.22
N GLU A 719 23.11 -3.35 0.39
CA GLU A 719 23.67 -3.83 1.65
C GLU A 719 22.79 -3.44 2.85
N GLU A 720 22.09 -2.31 2.80
CA GLU A 720 21.08 -1.93 3.79
C GLU A 720 19.83 -2.80 3.68
N VAL A 721 19.38 -3.11 2.47
CA VAL A 721 18.32 -4.13 2.26
C VAL A 721 18.75 -5.48 2.85
N ASP A 722 19.97 -5.96 2.57
CA ASP A 722 20.47 -7.21 3.16
C ASP A 722 20.54 -7.18 4.70
N LYS A 723 20.92 -6.04 5.31
CA LYS A 723 20.89 -5.86 6.77
C LYS A 723 19.48 -6.02 7.35
N VAL A 724 18.47 -5.36 6.77
CA VAL A 724 17.07 -5.47 7.24
C VAL A 724 16.51 -6.86 6.99
N VAL A 725 16.78 -7.43 5.82
CA VAL A 725 16.37 -8.79 5.46
C VAL A 725 16.93 -9.79 6.48
N ARG A 726 18.20 -9.67 6.85
CA ARG A 726 18.81 -10.51 7.89
C ARG A 726 18.18 -10.26 9.26
N LEU A 727 17.98 -9.00 9.68
CA LEU A 727 17.40 -8.68 10.98
C LEU A 727 16.02 -9.33 11.18
N ALA A 728 15.11 -9.14 10.21
CA ALA A 728 13.77 -9.72 10.24
C ALA A 728 13.80 -11.27 10.24
N ARG A 729 14.74 -11.87 9.50
CA ARG A 729 14.93 -13.33 9.47
C ARG A 729 15.41 -13.90 10.81
N GLU A 730 16.35 -13.24 11.50
CA GLU A 730 16.80 -13.67 12.83
C GLU A 730 15.71 -13.43 13.91
N ASN A 731 14.96 -12.33 13.80
CA ASN A 731 13.80 -12.04 14.64
C ASN A 731 12.72 -13.14 14.52
N PHE A 732 12.36 -13.52 13.29
CA PHE A 732 11.44 -14.62 13.04
C PHE A 732 12.00 -15.96 13.55
N SER A 733 13.27 -16.26 13.26
CA SER A 733 13.92 -17.52 13.65
C SER A 733 13.92 -17.74 15.16
N ALA A 734 14.10 -16.69 15.96
CA ALA A 734 14.00 -16.74 17.42
C ALA A 734 12.59 -17.09 17.94
N GLY A 735 11.54 -16.80 17.17
CA GLY A 735 10.15 -17.08 17.54
C GLY A 735 9.50 -18.29 16.87
N ARG A 736 10.12 -18.82 15.83
CA ARG A 736 9.59 -19.83 14.89
C ARG A 736 8.98 -21.06 15.57
N GLU A 737 9.69 -21.67 16.51
CA GLU A 737 9.17 -22.87 17.20
C GLU A 737 8.06 -22.57 18.22
N ARG A 738 7.96 -21.34 18.74
CA ARG A 738 6.81 -20.91 19.55
C ARG A 738 5.56 -20.76 18.68
N LEU A 739 5.72 -20.21 17.48
CA LEU A 739 4.65 -20.10 16.48
C LEU A 739 4.19 -21.48 15.98
N ARG A 740 5.10 -22.38 15.62
CA ARG A 740 4.78 -23.77 15.24
C ARG A 740 3.99 -24.51 16.32
N ARG A 741 4.41 -24.42 17.59
CA ARG A 741 3.66 -24.98 18.73
C ARG A 741 2.29 -24.32 18.89
N THR A 742 2.19 -22.99 18.73
CA THR A 742 0.91 -22.26 18.81
C THR A 742 -0.09 -22.76 17.77
N VAL A 743 0.31 -22.85 16.50
CA VAL A 743 -0.53 -23.38 15.41
C VAL A 743 -0.95 -24.83 15.69
N LYS A 744 -0.04 -25.67 16.20
CA LYS A 744 -0.34 -27.07 16.54
C LYS A 744 -1.33 -27.19 17.69
N ALA A 745 -1.19 -26.39 18.75
CA ALA A 745 -2.11 -26.37 19.88
C ALA A 745 -3.53 -25.91 19.49
N VAL A 746 -3.64 -24.91 18.61
CA VAL A 746 -4.94 -24.44 18.10
C VAL A 746 -5.60 -25.49 17.19
N TRP A 747 -4.84 -26.18 16.33
CA TRP A 747 -5.36 -27.35 15.59
C TRP A 747 -5.82 -28.47 16.53
N GLN A 748 -5.07 -28.76 17.60
CA GLN A 748 -5.46 -29.75 18.63
C GLN A 748 -6.77 -29.34 19.33
N ARG A 749 -6.96 -28.04 19.65
CA ARG A 749 -8.21 -27.51 20.20
C ARG A 749 -9.39 -27.76 19.25
N LYS A 750 -9.28 -27.37 17.97
CA LYS A 750 -10.35 -27.56 16.97
C LYS A 750 -10.70 -29.05 16.79
N ARG A 751 -9.69 -29.93 16.77
CA ARG A 751 -9.87 -31.40 16.72
C ARG A 751 -10.61 -31.93 17.95
N GLN A 752 -10.34 -31.43 19.16
CA GLN A 752 -11.08 -31.78 20.38
C GLN A 752 -12.52 -31.23 20.35
N GLU A 753 -12.71 -29.97 19.94
CA GLU A 753 -14.03 -29.35 19.78
C GLU A 753 -14.92 -30.11 18.79
N ARG A 754 -14.36 -30.61 17.67
CA ARG A 754 -15.07 -31.45 16.70
C ARG A 754 -15.40 -32.82 17.28
N LEU A 755 -14.42 -33.56 17.80
CA LEU A 755 -14.63 -34.93 18.29
C LEU A 755 -15.70 -34.97 19.39
N LYS A 756 -15.65 -34.01 20.33
CA LYS A 756 -16.71 -33.87 21.34
C LYS A 756 -18.08 -33.63 20.69
N ARG A 757 -18.17 -32.75 19.69
CA ARG A 757 -19.42 -32.45 18.96
C ARG A 757 -19.93 -33.68 18.19
N GLU A 758 -19.06 -34.56 17.70
CA GLU A 758 -19.44 -35.82 17.06
C GLU A 758 -19.98 -36.83 18.08
N ASP A 759 -19.34 -36.95 19.26
CA ASP A 759 -19.82 -37.74 20.40
C ASP A 759 -21.18 -37.25 20.91
N ASP A 760 -21.31 -35.95 21.22
CA ASP A 760 -22.56 -35.31 21.68
C ASP A 760 -23.71 -35.56 20.68
N ASN A 761 -23.43 -35.52 19.37
CA ASN A 761 -24.41 -35.82 18.31
C ASN A 761 -24.77 -37.31 18.21
N ARG A 762 -23.79 -38.22 18.37
CA ARG A 762 -24.04 -39.67 18.38
C ARG A 762 -24.94 -40.04 19.56
N ASP A 763 -24.62 -39.53 20.74
CA ASP A 763 -25.31 -39.89 21.97
C ASP A 763 -26.73 -39.27 22.00
N SER A 764 -26.90 -38.05 21.44
CA SER A 764 -28.21 -37.46 21.16
C SER A 764 -29.05 -38.31 20.20
N ARG A 765 -28.45 -38.85 19.14
CA ARG A 765 -29.13 -39.77 18.20
C ARG A 765 -29.47 -41.11 18.85
N TRP A 766 -28.62 -41.61 19.75
CA TRP A 766 -28.88 -42.82 20.52
C TRP A 766 -30.09 -42.63 21.46
N ALA A 767 -30.10 -41.57 22.27
CA ALA A 767 -31.22 -41.24 23.15
C ALA A 767 -32.54 -41.01 22.39
N GLN A 768 -32.50 -40.37 21.21
CA GLN A 768 -33.68 -40.22 20.35
C GLN A 768 -34.15 -41.57 19.78
N LYS A 769 -33.23 -42.49 19.49
CA LYS A 769 -33.55 -43.85 19.05
C LYS A 769 -34.17 -44.66 20.19
N GLU A 770 -33.59 -44.67 21.38
CA GLU A 770 -34.15 -45.36 22.56
C GLU A 770 -35.57 -44.89 22.88
N ARG A 771 -35.83 -43.57 22.88
CA ARG A 771 -37.19 -43.03 23.07
C ARG A 771 -38.18 -43.61 22.05
N ARG A 772 -37.80 -43.74 20.77
CA ARG A 772 -38.67 -44.33 19.73
C ARG A 772 -38.90 -45.84 19.87
N TYR A 773 -38.00 -46.59 20.51
CA TYR A 773 -38.21 -48.01 20.79
C TYR A 773 -39.00 -48.22 22.10
N GLY A 774 -38.82 -47.35 23.11
CA GLY A 774 -39.65 -47.35 24.32
C GLY A 774 -41.12 -47.07 24.02
N ASP A 775 -41.38 -46.06 23.19
CA ASP A 775 -42.73 -45.66 22.74
C ASP A 775 -43.44 -46.72 21.86
N GLN A 776 -42.73 -47.80 21.46
CA GLN A 776 -43.29 -48.98 20.80
C GLN A 776 -43.46 -50.19 21.75
N GLY A 777 -42.91 -50.15 22.97
CA GLY A 777 -43.07 -51.21 23.96
C GLY A 777 -44.47 -51.25 24.59
N ASP A 778 -45.03 -50.09 24.87
CA ASP A 778 -46.33 -49.94 25.56
C ASP A 778 -47.56 -50.29 24.68
N GLN A 779 -47.36 -50.67 23.40
CA GLN A 779 -48.46 -51.16 22.53
C GLN A 779 -48.67 -52.68 22.59
N PHE A 780 -47.95 -53.40 23.47
CA PHE A 780 -48.07 -54.85 23.67
C PHE A 780 -48.22 -55.28 25.14
N SER A 781 -48.72 -54.39 26.00
CA SER A 781 -49.07 -54.67 27.41
C SER A 781 -50.58 -54.77 27.64
#